data_AF-A0A2H0DQD7-F1
#
_entry.id   AF-A0A2H0DQD7-F1
#
_cell.length_a   1.000
_cell.length_b   1.000
_cell.length_c   1.000
_cell.angle_alpha   90.00
_cell.angle_beta   90.00
_cell.angle_gamma   90.00
#
_symmetry.space_group_name_H-M   'P 1'
#
loop_
_entity.id
_entity.type
_entity.pdbx_description
1 polymer ?
#
loop_
_entity_poly.entity_id
_entity_poly.type
_entity_poly.pdbx_seq_one_letter_code
_entity_poly.pdbx_strand_id
1 'polypeptide(L)'
;MSRMIDAGSKAGGPEIRTRAPRFFFILLFAAAPTAPAAAPARVKTSEQGVALFYSGKLEDAARAFDAAIRENSDDLLSTLDAAIVRRDLEEHHRSQELFEEAAALDPDNPHIQAARGWASMRAGNRNSARGAFYAALKLQADNEQALLGLSRLNLDMGRPKSALTTLEHLLDVHPENTIAQVFRARAKEALGDPKGAIAAYQDAYKSDPTYTEARLHLGRLYRQAGNVDAAWTQYARILAVDSRHEEAKLRAKELRPRLTKKPSELIPERRMKRYLPVVRAEPAETMPVIRVGIGTTAGGNPAVKEAVAFVSDGPFDVLDPETGKILASAPANKVWQARRAHRRGEYELIDDAGKRVLSFWRVIALSAKDPKRHSIIVQRLDLSQGTGWAAQGDRQLKGVIEIRARGRAGLYLVNQVPLEDYVYGVINEEMPVKFDLEALKAQAVIARNHALISKMQYRYHRRHDYDLCDGQHCQVFSGIGGESEKGRRAVDATRGEVLRYRGRLAQTPYSSNCGGHTQDSGEVGGGWHAAPYLLGRKDDKEGSVERKSPWELERWLKSRPKVYCNLPGYLHPAQFRWSRVVSANEFGDRVRFRDDELGLWRKLRVLKRAKSGNVNKLKVQGTRSSHVVDKETRMRGIFGLSSIRDTMFTFEIERNRKGVPTEVYLYGGGWGHNVGLCQYGALGRALEGQTYKEILGHYYAGTEVESLGY
;
A
#
# COMPACT_ATOMS: atom_id res chain seq x y z
N MET A 1 64.95 -13.89 -7.64
CA MET A 1 64.73 -14.57 -8.94
C MET A 1 63.85 -13.65 -9.78
N SER A 2 64.24 -13.02 -10.90
CA SER A 2 65.09 -13.44 -12.04
C SER A 2 64.44 -14.60 -12.83
N ARG A 3 64.12 -14.56 -14.14
CA ARG A 3 64.30 -13.61 -15.29
C ARG A 3 62.98 -13.54 -16.12
N MET A 4 62.61 -12.58 -16.99
CA MET A 4 63.16 -11.37 -17.63
C MET A 4 64.11 -11.49 -18.86
N ILE A 5 63.61 -11.20 -20.10
CA ILE A 5 64.26 -10.46 -21.23
C ILE A 5 63.43 -10.56 -22.55
N ASP A 6 63.53 -9.54 -23.42
CA ASP A 6 62.91 -9.39 -24.75
C ASP A 6 63.53 -10.21 -25.90
N ALA A 7 62.79 -10.31 -27.02
CA ALA A 7 63.34 -10.38 -28.39
C ALA A 7 62.29 -9.88 -29.43
N GLY A 8 62.74 -9.22 -30.52
CA GLY A 8 61.83 -8.69 -31.57
C GLY A 8 62.54 -8.25 -32.86
N SER A 9 61.81 -7.52 -33.73
CA SER A 9 62.20 -7.13 -35.12
C SER A 9 62.16 -8.32 -36.11
N LYS A 10 61.97 -8.23 -37.44
CA LYS A 10 61.79 -7.18 -38.49
C LYS A 10 60.97 -7.81 -39.65
N ALA A 11 60.53 -7.15 -40.73
CA ALA A 11 60.00 -5.79 -41.01
C ALA A 11 59.77 -5.67 -42.55
N GLY A 12 58.71 -4.99 -43.03
CA GLY A 12 58.53 -4.76 -44.48
C GLY A 12 57.21 -4.06 -44.88
N GLY A 13 57.32 -2.91 -45.57
CA GLY A 13 56.24 -2.30 -46.39
C GLY A 13 56.37 -2.70 -47.87
N PRO A 14 55.60 -2.09 -48.81
CA PRO A 14 55.75 -0.64 -49.06
C PRO A 14 54.46 0.15 -49.41
N GLU A 15 54.61 1.48 -49.54
CA GLU A 15 53.66 2.42 -50.20
C GLU A 15 53.99 2.50 -51.73
N ILE A 16 53.44 3.36 -52.62
CA ILE A 16 52.77 4.68 -52.52
C ILE A 16 51.71 4.79 -53.65
N ARG A 17 50.59 5.55 -53.47
CA ARG A 17 50.24 6.70 -54.36
C ARG A 17 48.89 7.40 -54.09
N THR A 18 48.88 8.70 -54.39
CA THR A 18 47.82 9.69 -54.12
C THR A 18 47.28 10.35 -55.39
N ARG A 19 46.05 10.89 -55.34
CA ARG A 19 45.64 12.13 -56.05
C ARG A 19 44.25 12.63 -55.60
N ALA A 20 44.12 13.94 -55.59
CA ALA A 20 42.87 14.73 -55.47
C ALA A 20 42.98 15.90 -56.50
N PRO A 21 42.11 16.92 -56.56
CA PRO A 21 40.78 17.11 -55.95
C PRO A 21 39.71 17.55 -56.99
N ARG A 22 38.50 17.93 -56.55
CA ARG A 22 37.84 19.18 -57.03
C ARG A 22 36.67 19.60 -56.12
N PHE A 23 36.52 20.91 -55.94
CA PHE A 23 35.39 21.53 -55.24
C PHE A 23 34.20 21.76 -56.18
N PHE A 24 32.99 21.77 -55.61
CA PHE A 24 31.90 22.61 -56.12
C PHE A 24 31.16 23.24 -54.94
N PHE A 25 31.03 24.57 -54.94
CA PHE A 25 30.20 25.31 -54.00
C PHE A 25 28.80 25.46 -54.60
N ILE A 26 27.76 25.17 -53.81
CA ILE A 26 26.39 25.63 -54.05
C ILE A 26 25.89 26.26 -52.75
N LEU A 27 25.23 27.41 -52.87
CA LEU A 27 24.75 28.25 -51.78
C LEU A 27 23.23 28.15 -51.60
N LEU A 28 22.76 28.65 -50.45
CA LEU A 28 21.35 28.79 -50.04
C LEU A 28 20.62 27.45 -49.75
N PHE A 29 19.64 27.39 -48.85
CA PHE A 29 19.03 28.43 -47.99
C PHE A 29 19.26 28.15 -46.50
N ALA A 30 19.27 29.19 -45.68
CA ALA A 30 19.15 29.05 -44.23
C ALA A 30 17.68 28.79 -43.87
N ALA A 31 17.38 27.64 -43.24
CA ALA A 31 16.08 27.41 -42.64
C ALA A 31 15.96 28.23 -41.35
N ALA A 32 14.84 28.94 -41.19
CA ALA A 32 14.52 29.67 -39.97
C ALA A 32 14.40 28.72 -38.75
N PRO A 33 14.61 29.20 -37.51
CA PRO A 33 14.34 28.39 -36.33
C PRO A 33 12.89 27.91 -36.35
N THR A 34 12.69 26.60 -36.35
CA THR A 34 11.37 25.99 -36.20
C THR A 34 10.78 26.48 -34.89
N ALA A 35 9.63 27.17 -34.96
CA ALA A 35 8.86 27.53 -33.77
C ALA A 35 8.64 26.27 -32.90
N PRO A 36 8.65 26.39 -31.57
CA PRO A 36 8.34 25.25 -30.71
C PRO A 36 6.97 24.69 -31.12
N ALA A 37 6.92 23.39 -31.43
CA ALA A 37 5.69 22.74 -31.85
C ALA A 37 4.61 23.04 -30.80
N ALA A 38 3.57 23.75 -31.22
CA ALA A 38 2.51 24.17 -30.31
C ALA A 38 1.95 22.93 -29.62
N ALA A 39 1.99 22.90 -28.28
CA ALA A 39 1.49 21.77 -27.52
C ALA A 39 0.06 21.47 -27.99
N PRO A 40 -0.26 20.22 -28.38
CA PRO A 40 -1.49 19.90 -29.09
C PRO A 40 -2.67 20.42 -28.30
N ALA A 41 -3.54 21.18 -28.99
CA ALA A 41 -4.65 21.88 -28.35
C ALA A 41 -5.46 20.89 -27.51
N ARG A 42 -5.44 21.09 -26.18
CA ARG A 42 -6.05 20.14 -25.23
C ARG A 42 -7.52 19.96 -25.59
N VAL A 43 -7.88 18.76 -26.07
CA VAL A 43 -9.26 18.38 -26.37
C VAL A 43 -10.09 18.58 -25.10
N LYS A 44 -11.06 19.49 -25.14
CA LYS A 44 -11.87 19.86 -23.98
C LYS A 44 -13.20 19.11 -24.00
N THR A 45 -13.35 18.20 -23.05
CA THR A 45 -14.64 17.59 -22.68
C THR A 45 -15.54 18.57 -21.91
N SER A 46 -16.82 18.23 -21.79
CA SER A 46 -17.80 18.95 -20.96
C SER A 46 -17.36 19.06 -19.49
N GLU A 47 -16.84 20.24 -19.09
CA GLU A 47 -16.44 20.51 -17.69
C GLU A 47 -17.61 20.30 -16.70
N GLN A 48 -18.85 20.58 -17.14
CA GLN A 48 -20.07 20.30 -16.40
C GLN A 48 -20.31 18.79 -16.23
N GLY A 49 -20.18 18.00 -17.31
CA GLY A 49 -20.27 16.53 -17.23
C GLY A 49 -19.24 15.92 -16.29
N VAL A 50 -17.99 16.39 -16.36
CA VAL A 50 -16.91 15.96 -15.45
C VAL A 50 -17.22 16.36 -14.00
N ALA A 51 -17.69 17.57 -13.73
CA ALA A 51 -18.08 17.99 -12.39
C ALA A 51 -19.25 17.14 -11.82
N LEU A 52 -20.24 16.83 -12.64
CA LEU A 52 -21.38 15.98 -12.27
C LEU A 52 -20.94 14.55 -11.96
N PHE A 53 -20.06 13.95 -12.76
CA PHE A 53 -19.46 12.63 -12.51
C PHE A 53 -18.71 12.57 -11.17
N TYR A 54 -17.86 13.58 -10.86
CA TYR A 54 -17.17 13.65 -9.57
C TYR A 54 -18.13 13.84 -8.38
N SER A 55 -19.30 14.44 -8.61
CA SER A 55 -20.40 14.54 -7.62
C SER A 55 -21.31 13.31 -7.54
N GLY A 56 -21.03 12.23 -8.28
CA GLY A 56 -21.82 11.00 -8.30
C GLY A 56 -23.18 11.11 -9.02
N LYS A 57 -23.45 12.22 -9.70
CA LYS A 57 -24.69 12.48 -10.45
C LYS A 57 -24.58 11.93 -11.86
N LEU A 58 -24.46 10.60 -11.99
CA LEU A 58 -24.18 9.93 -13.26
C LEU A 58 -25.26 10.21 -14.32
N GLU A 59 -26.54 10.18 -13.94
CA GLU A 59 -27.66 10.48 -14.83
C GLU A 59 -27.61 11.93 -15.38
N ASP A 60 -27.14 12.89 -14.58
CA ASP A 60 -26.98 14.29 -15.01
C ASP A 60 -25.71 14.47 -15.85
N ALA A 61 -24.62 13.79 -15.48
CA ALA A 61 -23.37 13.79 -16.23
C ALA A 61 -23.56 13.26 -17.66
N ALA A 62 -24.32 12.17 -17.82
CA ALA A 62 -24.69 11.62 -19.13
C ALA A 62 -25.35 12.70 -20.01
N ARG A 63 -26.39 13.38 -19.49
CA ARG A 63 -27.10 14.43 -20.25
C ARG A 63 -26.22 15.64 -20.60
N ALA A 64 -25.21 15.95 -19.78
CA ALA A 64 -24.24 17.02 -20.03
C ALA A 64 -23.16 16.64 -21.07
N PHE A 65 -22.77 15.37 -21.16
CA PHE A 65 -21.93 14.88 -22.26
C PHE A 65 -22.75 14.72 -23.55
N ASP A 66 -23.98 14.18 -23.49
CA ASP A 66 -24.90 14.10 -24.64
C ASP A 66 -25.16 15.49 -25.25
N ALA A 67 -25.10 16.56 -24.44
CA ALA A 67 -25.23 17.95 -24.91
C ALA A 67 -24.00 18.41 -25.69
N ALA A 68 -22.80 18.23 -25.14
CA ALA A 68 -21.55 18.55 -25.84
C ALA A 68 -21.43 17.80 -27.19
N ILE A 69 -21.83 16.52 -27.23
CA ILE A 69 -21.83 15.71 -28.47
C ILE A 69 -22.85 16.22 -29.51
N ARG A 70 -23.95 16.87 -29.08
CA ARG A 70 -24.90 17.54 -30.00
C ARG A 70 -24.41 18.92 -30.48
N GLU A 71 -23.59 19.60 -29.68
CA GLU A 71 -22.96 20.87 -30.05
C GLU A 71 -21.75 20.66 -30.96
N ASN A 72 -21.03 19.55 -30.79
CA ASN A 72 -19.95 19.08 -31.65
C ASN A 72 -19.93 17.54 -31.72
N SER A 73 -20.32 16.97 -32.87
CA SER A 73 -20.27 15.51 -33.11
C SER A 73 -18.88 14.92 -32.99
N ASP A 74 -17.85 15.75 -33.19
CA ASP A 74 -16.46 15.33 -33.30
C ASP A 74 -15.73 15.48 -31.94
N ASP A 75 -16.45 15.80 -30.85
CA ASP A 75 -15.92 15.76 -29.47
C ASP A 75 -15.75 14.30 -29.01
N LEU A 76 -14.62 13.74 -29.44
CA LEU A 76 -14.13 12.43 -29.06
C LEU A 76 -14.07 12.24 -27.54
N LEU A 77 -13.70 13.26 -26.76
CA LEU A 77 -13.51 13.09 -25.33
C LEU A 77 -14.84 13.10 -24.56
N SER A 78 -15.78 13.98 -24.90
CA SER A 78 -17.15 13.87 -24.36
C SER A 78 -17.84 12.58 -24.79
N THR A 79 -17.57 12.08 -26.01
CA THR A 79 -18.09 10.78 -26.49
C THR A 79 -17.56 9.61 -25.65
N LEU A 80 -16.24 9.57 -25.39
CA LEU A 80 -15.61 8.56 -24.53
C LEU A 80 -16.07 8.67 -23.07
N ASP A 81 -16.24 9.89 -22.56
CA ASP A 81 -16.73 10.15 -21.20
C ASP A 81 -18.20 9.71 -21.04
N ALA A 82 -19.05 10.01 -22.03
CA ALA A 82 -20.42 9.50 -22.10
C ALA A 82 -20.43 7.97 -22.11
N ALA A 83 -19.57 7.32 -22.91
CA ALA A 83 -19.48 5.87 -22.98
C ALA A 83 -19.15 5.21 -21.62
N ILE A 84 -18.25 5.84 -20.85
CA ILE A 84 -17.91 5.45 -19.47
C ILE A 84 -19.09 5.69 -18.50
N VAL A 85 -19.75 6.85 -18.55
CA VAL A 85 -20.89 7.13 -17.66
C VAL A 85 -22.08 6.20 -17.95
N ARG A 86 -22.39 5.93 -19.23
CA ARG A 86 -23.43 4.96 -19.64
C ARG A 86 -23.10 3.54 -19.15
N ARG A 87 -21.83 3.13 -19.17
CA ARG A 87 -21.39 1.85 -18.55
C ARG A 87 -21.71 1.84 -17.04
N ASP A 88 -21.34 2.89 -16.32
CA ASP A 88 -21.50 2.98 -14.86
C ASP A 88 -22.99 3.14 -14.43
N LEU A 89 -23.85 3.61 -15.34
CA LEU A 89 -25.32 3.57 -15.19
C LEU A 89 -25.91 2.16 -15.37
N GLU A 90 -25.18 1.26 -16.05
CA GLU A 90 -25.53 -0.09 -16.53
C GLU A 90 -26.27 -0.13 -17.88
N GLU A 91 -26.13 0.94 -18.68
CA GLU A 91 -26.73 1.10 -20.02
C GLU A 91 -25.79 0.54 -21.10
N HIS A 92 -25.54 -0.78 -21.05
CA HIS A 92 -24.46 -1.43 -21.80
C HIS A 92 -24.55 -1.30 -23.33
N HIS A 93 -25.76 -1.24 -23.91
CA HIS A 93 -25.93 -1.04 -25.36
C HIS A 93 -25.54 0.38 -25.79
N ARG A 94 -26.06 1.43 -25.14
CA ARG A 94 -25.65 2.82 -25.46
C ARG A 94 -24.17 3.07 -25.18
N SER A 95 -23.60 2.40 -24.17
CA SER A 95 -22.15 2.40 -23.92
C SER A 95 -21.36 1.75 -25.06
N GLN A 96 -21.82 0.65 -25.66
CA GLN A 96 -21.21 0.08 -26.86
C GLN A 96 -21.30 1.04 -28.05
N GLU A 97 -22.47 1.61 -28.32
CA GLU A 97 -22.70 2.55 -29.43
C GLU A 97 -21.72 3.74 -29.35
N LEU A 98 -21.60 4.39 -28.19
CA LEU A 98 -20.66 5.50 -27.99
C LEU A 98 -19.18 5.09 -28.15
N PHE A 99 -18.81 3.86 -27.82
CA PHE A 99 -17.46 3.35 -28.13
C PHE A 99 -17.28 2.92 -29.60
N GLU A 100 -18.37 2.68 -30.34
CA GLU A 100 -18.35 2.49 -31.80
C GLU A 100 -18.24 3.85 -32.52
N GLU A 101 -18.97 4.87 -32.06
CA GLU A 101 -18.86 6.28 -32.46
C GLU A 101 -17.42 6.80 -32.23
N ALA A 102 -16.89 6.68 -31.02
CA ALA A 102 -15.51 7.11 -30.70
C ALA A 102 -14.44 6.35 -31.50
N ALA A 103 -14.66 5.07 -31.83
CA ALA A 103 -13.74 4.27 -32.65
C ALA A 103 -13.88 4.51 -34.17
N ALA A 104 -14.84 5.35 -34.60
CA ALA A 104 -14.91 5.89 -35.95
C ALA A 104 -14.22 7.26 -36.05
N LEU A 105 -14.30 8.07 -34.99
CA LEU A 105 -13.57 9.34 -34.86
C LEU A 105 -12.04 9.15 -34.72
N ASP A 106 -11.61 8.15 -33.95
CA ASP A 106 -10.19 7.82 -33.73
C ASP A 106 -9.95 6.31 -33.90
N PRO A 107 -9.86 5.82 -35.16
CA PRO A 107 -9.81 4.39 -35.44
C PRO A 107 -8.46 3.74 -35.11
N ASP A 108 -7.35 4.48 -35.20
CA ASP A 108 -6.00 3.95 -35.00
C ASP A 108 -5.55 3.94 -33.52
N ASN A 109 -6.45 4.29 -32.59
CA ASN A 109 -6.17 4.29 -31.16
C ASN A 109 -6.41 2.92 -30.50
N PRO A 110 -5.35 2.18 -30.11
CA PRO A 110 -5.48 0.82 -29.59
C PRO A 110 -6.21 0.75 -28.24
N HIS A 111 -6.33 1.87 -27.51
CA HIS A 111 -7.04 1.90 -26.24
C HIS A 111 -8.55 2.09 -26.43
N ILE A 112 -8.97 2.87 -27.42
CA ILE A 112 -10.39 3.00 -27.80
C ILE A 112 -10.88 1.68 -28.40
N GLN A 113 -10.09 1.06 -29.30
CA GLN A 113 -10.40 -0.27 -29.84
C GLN A 113 -10.55 -1.33 -28.73
N ALA A 114 -9.68 -1.32 -27.71
CA ALA A 114 -9.79 -2.21 -26.55
C ALA A 114 -11.05 -1.92 -25.71
N ALA A 115 -11.34 -0.65 -25.43
CA ALA A 115 -12.52 -0.22 -24.66
C ALA A 115 -13.83 -0.61 -25.36
N ARG A 116 -13.92 -0.42 -26.68
CA ARG A 116 -15.00 -0.92 -27.53
C ARG A 116 -15.18 -2.44 -27.39
N GLY A 117 -14.09 -3.20 -27.42
CA GLY A 117 -14.13 -4.64 -27.21
C GLY A 117 -14.76 -5.04 -25.87
N TRP A 118 -14.37 -4.36 -24.79
CA TRP A 118 -14.99 -4.54 -23.47
C TRP A 118 -16.45 -4.11 -23.41
N ALA A 119 -16.84 -3.02 -24.10
CA ALA A 119 -18.21 -2.54 -24.16
C ALA A 119 -19.14 -3.53 -24.90
N SER A 120 -18.75 -3.96 -26.11
CA SER A 120 -19.45 -5.02 -26.84
C SER A 120 -19.58 -6.31 -26.01
N MET A 121 -18.57 -6.66 -25.21
CA MET A 121 -18.65 -7.86 -24.36
C MET A 121 -19.72 -7.74 -23.27
N ARG A 122 -19.84 -6.59 -22.60
CA ARG A 122 -20.88 -6.33 -21.58
C ARG A 122 -22.28 -6.23 -22.19
N ALA A 123 -22.39 -5.77 -23.43
CA ALA A 123 -23.62 -5.83 -24.24
C ALA A 123 -23.93 -7.22 -24.82
N GLY A 124 -23.12 -8.25 -24.53
CA GLY A 124 -23.31 -9.63 -25.00
C GLY A 124 -22.80 -9.92 -26.42
N ASN A 125 -22.36 -8.89 -27.15
CA ASN A 125 -21.91 -8.93 -28.54
C ASN A 125 -20.49 -9.48 -28.69
N ARG A 126 -20.32 -10.78 -28.37
CA ARG A 126 -19.02 -11.50 -28.35
C ARG A 126 -18.24 -11.46 -29.67
N ASN A 127 -18.91 -11.38 -30.82
CA ASN A 127 -18.23 -11.28 -32.11
C ASN A 127 -17.60 -9.90 -32.32
N SER A 128 -18.35 -8.82 -32.08
CA SER A 128 -17.84 -7.45 -32.09
C SER A 128 -16.73 -7.26 -31.05
N ALA A 129 -16.91 -7.81 -29.85
CA ALA A 129 -15.89 -7.80 -28.79
C ALA A 129 -14.55 -8.41 -29.26
N ARG A 130 -14.60 -9.62 -29.82
CA ARG A 130 -13.44 -10.32 -30.38
C ARG A 130 -12.79 -9.53 -31.53
N GLY A 131 -13.59 -8.95 -32.43
CA GLY A 131 -13.09 -8.13 -33.54
C GLY A 131 -12.36 -6.88 -33.06
N ALA A 132 -12.94 -6.15 -32.10
CA ALA A 132 -12.36 -4.94 -31.54
C ALA A 132 -11.09 -5.22 -30.71
N PHE A 133 -11.02 -6.33 -29.96
CA PHE A 133 -9.78 -6.77 -29.32
C PHE A 133 -8.69 -7.09 -30.35
N TYR A 134 -8.99 -7.77 -31.46
CA TYR A 134 -8.00 -7.97 -32.52
C TYR A 134 -7.59 -6.68 -33.25
N ALA A 135 -8.49 -5.71 -33.40
CA ALA A 135 -8.15 -4.38 -33.92
C ALA A 135 -7.15 -3.66 -33.00
N ALA A 136 -7.40 -3.66 -31.69
CA ALA A 136 -6.47 -3.12 -30.70
C ALA A 136 -5.09 -3.81 -30.75
N LEU A 137 -5.06 -5.13 -30.87
CA LEU A 137 -3.81 -5.92 -30.94
C LEU A 137 -3.08 -5.77 -32.28
N LYS A 138 -3.76 -5.40 -33.37
CA LYS A 138 -3.14 -5.06 -34.65
C LYS A 138 -2.40 -3.71 -34.57
N LEU A 139 -2.97 -2.75 -33.85
CA LEU A 139 -2.39 -1.42 -33.64
C LEU A 139 -1.29 -1.42 -32.57
N GLN A 140 -1.47 -2.23 -31.52
CA GLN A 140 -0.52 -2.40 -30.42
C GLN A 140 -0.57 -3.84 -29.91
N ALA A 141 0.42 -4.67 -30.29
CA ALA A 141 0.45 -6.09 -29.96
C ALA A 141 0.48 -6.39 -28.45
N ASP A 142 1.10 -5.54 -27.65
CA ASP A 142 1.22 -5.67 -26.19
C ASP A 142 0.10 -4.96 -25.40
N ASN A 143 -1.02 -4.57 -26.05
CA ASN A 143 -2.10 -3.84 -25.41
C ASN A 143 -2.77 -4.65 -24.28
N GLU A 144 -2.36 -4.36 -23.05
CA GLU A 144 -2.76 -5.04 -21.81
C GLU A 144 -4.28 -5.25 -21.69
N GLN A 145 -5.07 -4.24 -22.06
CA GLN A 145 -6.53 -4.30 -21.93
C GLN A 145 -7.17 -5.20 -23.00
N ALA A 146 -6.63 -5.24 -24.23
CA ALA A 146 -7.11 -6.12 -25.29
C ALA A 146 -6.68 -7.58 -25.05
N LEU A 147 -5.44 -7.82 -24.61
CA LEU A 147 -4.95 -9.14 -24.20
C LEU A 147 -5.80 -9.68 -23.03
N LEU A 148 -6.06 -8.86 -22.00
CA LEU A 148 -6.89 -9.27 -20.87
C LEU A 148 -8.35 -9.56 -21.27
N GLY A 149 -8.92 -8.74 -22.15
CA GLY A 149 -10.29 -8.91 -22.66
C GLY A 149 -10.47 -10.14 -23.53
N LEU A 150 -9.55 -10.40 -24.45
CA LEU A 150 -9.53 -11.61 -25.28
C LEU A 150 -9.32 -12.87 -24.43
N SER A 151 -8.50 -12.78 -23.38
CA SER A 151 -8.30 -13.85 -22.39
C SER A 151 -9.59 -14.17 -21.62
N ARG A 152 -10.26 -13.15 -21.08
CA ARG A 152 -11.56 -13.28 -20.38
C ARG A 152 -12.62 -13.90 -21.30
N LEU A 153 -12.71 -13.40 -22.54
CA LEU A 153 -13.67 -13.89 -23.55
C LEU A 153 -13.40 -15.35 -23.94
N ASN A 154 -12.13 -15.77 -24.07
CA ASN A 154 -11.78 -17.17 -24.30
C ASN A 154 -12.19 -18.07 -23.12
N LEU A 155 -12.06 -17.62 -21.86
CA LEU A 155 -12.57 -18.35 -20.70
C LEU A 155 -14.10 -18.49 -20.73
N ASP A 156 -14.86 -17.43 -21.03
CA ASP A 156 -16.33 -17.48 -21.16
C ASP A 156 -16.84 -18.34 -22.32
N MET A 157 -15.98 -18.60 -23.32
CA MET A 157 -16.25 -19.53 -24.42
C MET A 157 -15.79 -20.97 -24.14
N GLY A 158 -15.27 -21.28 -22.94
CA GLY A 158 -14.77 -22.60 -22.59
C GLY A 158 -13.47 -22.98 -23.31
N ARG A 159 -12.62 -21.99 -23.64
CA ARG A 159 -11.36 -22.16 -24.40
C ARG A 159 -10.12 -21.85 -23.56
N PRO A 160 -9.86 -22.56 -22.44
CA PRO A 160 -8.78 -22.24 -21.53
C PRO A 160 -7.38 -22.34 -22.16
N LYS A 161 -7.19 -23.18 -23.20
CA LYS A 161 -5.92 -23.21 -23.97
C LYS A 161 -5.64 -21.88 -24.68
N SER A 162 -6.61 -21.36 -25.45
CA SER A 162 -6.48 -20.04 -26.11
C SER A 162 -6.37 -18.88 -25.12
N ALA A 163 -7.01 -19.00 -23.96
CA ALA A 163 -6.86 -18.04 -22.88
C ALA A 163 -5.41 -18.04 -22.35
N LEU A 164 -4.82 -19.21 -22.07
CA LEU A 164 -3.42 -19.30 -21.61
C LEU A 164 -2.45 -18.63 -22.58
N THR A 165 -2.52 -18.92 -23.89
CA THR A 165 -1.61 -18.30 -24.88
C THR A 165 -1.69 -16.77 -24.88
N THR A 166 -2.88 -16.20 -24.65
CA THR A 166 -3.06 -14.74 -24.58
C THR A 166 -2.58 -14.17 -23.24
N LEU A 167 -2.73 -14.93 -22.14
CA LEU A 167 -2.29 -14.56 -20.79
C LEU A 167 -0.78 -14.69 -20.61
N GLU A 168 -0.15 -15.66 -21.27
CA GLU A 168 1.30 -15.85 -21.26
C GLU A 168 1.97 -14.64 -21.91
N HIS A 169 1.55 -14.24 -23.12
CA HIS A 169 2.01 -13.00 -23.77
C HIS A 169 1.78 -11.73 -22.92
N LEU A 170 0.64 -11.61 -22.23
CA LEU A 170 0.39 -10.49 -21.32
C LEU A 170 1.37 -10.49 -20.14
N LEU A 171 1.59 -11.65 -19.51
CA LEU A 171 2.40 -11.79 -18.30
C LEU A 171 3.91 -11.77 -18.57
N ASP A 172 4.35 -12.00 -19.81
CA ASP A 172 5.73 -11.75 -20.23
C ASP A 172 6.07 -10.24 -20.22
N VAL A 173 5.09 -9.38 -20.51
CA VAL A 173 5.24 -7.90 -20.53
C VAL A 173 4.83 -7.26 -19.18
N HIS A 174 3.80 -7.79 -18.53
CA HIS A 174 3.22 -7.28 -17.28
C HIS A 174 3.03 -8.40 -16.24
N PRO A 175 4.11 -9.02 -15.74
CA PRO A 175 4.05 -10.14 -14.80
C PRO A 175 3.34 -9.81 -13.49
N GLU A 176 3.27 -8.51 -13.12
CA GLU A 176 2.57 -8.02 -11.94
C GLU A 176 1.04 -8.06 -12.05
N ASN A 177 0.47 -8.24 -13.25
CA ASN A 177 -0.96 -8.09 -13.48
C ASN A 177 -1.75 -9.19 -12.74
N THR A 178 -2.31 -8.80 -11.59
CA THR A 178 -2.92 -9.73 -10.64
C THR A 178 -4.20 -10.36 -11.20
N ILE A 179 -4.95 -9.63 -12.05
CA ILE A 179 -6.13 -10.18 -12.74
C ILE A 179 -5.70 -11.24 -13.76
N ALA A 180 -4.65 -10.98 -14.55
CA ALA A 180 -4.13 -11.95 -15.53
C ALA A 180 -3.57 -13.21 -14.84
N GLN A 181 -2.85 -13.09 -13.73
CA GLN A 181 -2.43 -14.25 -12.93
C GLN A 181 -3.62 -15.06 -12.40
N VAL A 182 -4.71 -14.40 -11.98
CA VAL A 182 -5.97 -15.07 -11.58
C VAL A 182 -6.65 -15.77 -12.76
N PHE A 183 -6.69 -15.15 -13.94
CA PHE A 183 -7.21 -15.80 -15.16
C PHE A 183 -6.35 -16.97 -15.60
N ARG A 184 -5.02 -16.88 -15.46
CA ARG A 184 -4.06 -17.98 -15.73
C ARG A 184 -4.31 -19.13 -14.78
N ALA A 185 -4.55 -18.85 -13.50
CA ALA A 185 -4.92 -19.87 -12.52
C ALA A 185 -6.25 -20.57 -12.88
N ARG A 186 -7.30 -19.80 -13.20
CA ARG A 186 -8.61 -20.34 -13.64
C ARG A 186 -8.51 -21.17 -14.92
N ALA A 187 -7.68 -20.75 -15.88
CA ALA A 187 -7.43 -21.49 -17.11
C ALA A 187 -6.75 -22.84 -16.82
N LYS A 188 -5.82 -22.88 -15.85
CA LYS A 188 -5.18 -24.11 -15.37
C LYS A 188 -6.14 -25.02 -14.59
N GLU A 189 -6.99 -24.47 -13.73
CA GLU A 189 -8.08 -25.22 -13.07
C GLU A 189 -9.02 -25.87 -14.09
N ALA A 190 -9.44 -25.12 -15.12
CA ALA A 190 -10.31 -25.60 -16.20
C ALA A 190 -9.63 -26.62 -17.15
N LEU A 191 -8.30 -26.79 -17.08
CA LEU A 191 -7.53 -27.79 -17.81
C LEU A 191 -7.16 -29.01 -16.94
N GLY A 192 -7.57 -29.06 -15.67
CA GLY A 192 -7.20 -30.12 -14.75
C GLY A 192 -5.74 -30.05 -14.27
N ASP A 193 -5.10 -28.87 -14.32
CA ASP A 193 -3.74 -28.63 -13.82
C ASP A 193 -3.77 -27.85 -12.48
N PRO A 194 -4.07 -28.52 -11.33
CA PRO A 194 -4.07 -27.86 -10.03
C PRO A 194 -2.67 -27.41 -9.59
N LYS A 195 -1.59 -27.98 -10.15
CA LYS A 195 -0.22 -27.55 -9.85
C LYS A 195 0.07 -26.19 -10.49
N GLY A 196 -0.25 -26.03 -11.77
CA GLY A 196 -0.20 -24.76 -12.49
C GLY A 196 -1.14 -23.71 -11.91
N ALA A 197 -2.33 -24.11 -11.44
CA ALA A 197 -3.25 -23.21 -10.74
C ALA A 197 -2.66 -22.70 -9.41
N ILE A 198 -2.09 -23.58 -8.58
CA ILE A 198 -1.39 -23.20 -7.35
C ILE A 198 -0.24 -22.23 -7.67
N ALA A 199 0.57 -22.52 -8.69
CA ALA A 199 1.66 -21.63 -9.10
C ALA A 199 1.16 -20.23 -9.51
N ALA A 200 0.10 -20.15 -10.33
CA ALA A 200 -0.45 -18.87 -10.76
C ALA A 200 -1.12 -18.06 -9.62
N TYR A 201 -1.81 -18.72 -8.66
CA TYR A 201 -2.28 -18.01 -7.45
C TYR A 201 -1.14 -17.61 -6.50
N GLN A 202 -0.02 -18.35 -6.46
CA GLN A 202 1.20 -17.90 -5.78
C GLN A 202 1.81 -16.69 -6.49
N ASP A 203 1.86 -16.67 -7.83
CA ASP A 203 2.39 -15.56 -8.62
C ASP A 203 1.53 -14.30 -8.47
N ALA A 204 0.20 -14.44 -8.42
CA ALA A 204 -0.71 -13.36 -8.04
C ALA A 204 -0.39 -12.80 -6.63
N TYR A 205 -0.08 -13.67 -5.66
CA TYR A 205 0.30 -13.25 -4.30
C TYR A 205 1.71 -12.65 -4.20
N LYS A 206 2.66 -13.07 -5.05
CA LYS A 206 3.99 -12.42 -5.16
C LYS A 206 3.84 -11.01 -5.73
N SER A 207 3.04 -10.89 -6.81
CA SER A 207 2.75 -9.64 -7.50
C SER A 207 1.99 -8.65 -6.63
N ASP A 208 1.13 -9.15 -5.73
CA ASP A 208 0.54 -8.33 -4.69
C ASP A 208 0.40 -9.08 -3.35
N PRO A 209 1.32 -8.85 -2.39
CA PRO A 209 1.27 -9.46 -1.06
C PRO A 209 0.09 -9.03 -0.18
N THR A 210 -0.72 -8.05 -0.62
CA THR A 210 -2.00 -7.65 0.00
C THR A 210 -3.22 -8.18 -0.78
N TYR A 211 -3.05 -9.16 -1.67
CA TYR A 211 -4.13 -9.93 -2.29
C TYR A 211 -4.42 -11.19 -1.47
N THR A 212 -5.09 -11.01 -0.32
CA THR A 212 -5.37 -12.09 0.64
C THR A 212 -6.40 -13.09 0.10
N GLU A 213 -7.22 -12.68 -0.86
CA GLU A 213 -8.26 -13.44 -1.56
C GLU A 213 -7.64 -14.68 -2.25
N ALA A 214 -6.46 -14.54 -2.84
CA ALA A 214 -5.69 -15.66 -3.41
C ALA A 214 -5.39 -16.76 -2.38
N ARG A 215 -5.33 -16.46 -1.08
CA ARG A 215 -5.14 -17.47 -0.03
C ARG A 215 -6.34 -18.39 0.13
N LEU A 216 -7.57 -17.96 -0.15
CA LEU A 216 -8.73 -18.87 -0.15
C LEU A 216 -8.63 -19.88 -1.30
N HIS A 217 -8.23 -19.43 -2.49
CA HIS A 217 -8.01 -20.30 -3.63
C HIS A 217 -6.88 -21.30 -3.36
N LEU A 218 -5.72 -20.83 -2.88
CA LEU A 218 -4.61 -21.69 -2.47
C LEU A 218 -5.02 -22.68 -1.36
N GLY A 219 -5.77 -22.24 -0.34
CA GLY A 219 -6.24 -23.09 0.75
C GLY A 219 -7.15 -24.22 0.26
N ARG A 220 -8.07 -23.93 -0.67
CA ARG A 220 -8.94 -24.93 -1.30
C ARG A 220 -8.14 -25.91 -2.16
N LEU A 221 -7.23 -25.42 -3.01
CA LEU A 221 -6.41 -26.25 -3.90
C LEU A 221 -5.44 -27.16 -3.13
N TYR A 222 -4.75 -26.66 -2.10
CA TYR A 222 -3.90 -27.50 -1.25
C TYR A 222 -4.69 -28.58 -0.52
N ARG A 223 -5.92 -28.28 -0.06
CA ARG A 223 -6.80 -29.26 0.58
C ARG A 223 -7.24 -30.35 -0.39
N GLN A 224 -7.55 -30.00 -1.65
CA GLN A 224 -7.84 -30.96 -2.72
C GLN A 224 -6.62 -31.82 -3.07
N ALA A 225 -5.41 -31.23 -3.09
CA ALA A 225 -4.14 -31.92 -3.29
C ALA A 225 -3.62 -32.68 -2.05
N GLY A 226 -4.42 -32.83 -0.99
CA GLY A 226 -4.05 -33.55 0.24
C GLY A 226 -3.00 -32.86 1.13
N ASN A 227 -2.49 -31.69 0.76
CA ASN A 227 -1.47 -30.96 1.52
C ASN A 227 -2.09 -30.17 2.68
N VAL A 228 -2.39 -30.90 3.76
CA VAL A 228 -3.06 -30.38 4.97
C VAL A 228 -2.31 -29.20 5.59
N ASP A 229 -0.98 -29.30 5.72
CA ASP A 229 -0.15 -28.27 6.34
C ASP A 229 -0.16 -26.96 5.54
N ALA A 230 -0.01 -27.02 4.21
CA ALA A 230 -0.06 -25.84 3.34
C ALA A 230 -1.47 -25.22 3.30
N ALA A 231 -2.52 -26.05 3.26
CA ALA A 231 -3.91 -25.62 3.30
C ALA A 231 -4.23 -24.89 4.60
N TRP A 232 -3.94 -25.51 5.75
CA TRP A 232 -4.14 -24.91 7.07
C TRP A 232 -3.37 -23.59 7.20
N THR A 233 -2.13 -23.54 6.68
CA THR A 233 -1.32 -22.32 6.70
C THR A 233 -2.01 -21.16 5.96
N GLN A 234 -2.66 -21.40 4.82
CA GLN A 234 -3.41 -20.34 4.12
C GLN A 234 -4.58 -19.82 4.98
N TYR A 235 -5.39 -20.72 5.54
CA TYR A 235 -6.52 -20.34 6.38
C TYR A 235 -6.07 -19.62 7.67
N ALA A 236 -4.97 -20.04 8.29
CA ALA A 236 -4.37 -19.37 9.43
C ALA A 236 -3.86 -17.95 9.10
N ARG A 237 -3.30 -17.72 7.90
CA ARG A 237 -2.92 -16.38 7.43
C ARG A 237 -4.13 -15.49 7.13
N ILE A 238 -5.26 -16.05 6.67
CA ILE A 238 -6.51 -15.28 6.51
C ILE A 238 -7.05 -14.86 7.89
N LEU A 239 -7.05 -15.75 8.88
CA LEU A 239 -7.52 -15.44 10.24
C LEU A 239 -6.66 -14.42 10.99
N ALA A 240 -5.43 -14.18 10.54
CA ALA A 240 -4.57 -13.10 11.04
C ALA A 240 -4.91 -11.71 10.46
N VAL A 241 -5.66 -11.66 9.36
CA VAL A 241 -6.25 -10.44 8.76
C VAL A 241 -7.68 -10.24 9.26
N ASP A 242 -8.50 -11.29 9.23
CA ASP A 242 -9.88 -11.28 9.72
C ASP A 242 -10.20 -12.54 10.54
N SER A 243 -10.09 -12.41 11.85
CA SER A 243 -10.35 -13.49 12.82
C SER A 243 -11.82 -13.96 12.85
N ARG A 244 -12.72 -13.26 12.15
CA ARG A 244 -14.15 -13.62 12.05
C ARG A 244 -14.49 -14.40 10.79
N HIS A 245 -13.57 -14.54 9.83
CA HIS A 245 -13.85 -15.17 8.54
C HIS A 245 -14.32 -16.63 8.69
N GLU A 246 -15.56 -16.89 8.29
CA GLU A 246 -16.24 -18.16 8.63
C GLU A 246 -15.63 -19.38 7.91
N GLU A 247 -15.44 -19.34 6.58
CA GLU A 247 -14.80 -20.46 5.85
C GLU A 247 -13.40 -20.77 6.42
N ALA A 248 -12.54 -19.76 6.54
CA ALA A 248 -11.19 -19.94 7.08
C ALA A 248 -11.19 -20.49 8.52
N LYS A 249 -12.11 -20.02 9.38
CA LYS A 249 -12.27 -20.50 10.77
C LYS A 249 -12.71 -21.98 10.80
N LEU A 250 -13.66 -22.36 9.96
CA LEU A 250 -14.14 -23.74 9.82
C LEU A 250 -13.02 -24.66 9.32
N ARG A 251 -12.36 -24.31 8.21
CA ARG A 251 -11.31 -25.13 7.59
C ARG A 251 -10.03 -25.19 8.45
N ALA A 252 -9.64 -24.11 9.12
CA ALA A 252 -8.53 -24.14 10.07
C ALA A 252 -8.82 -25.03 11.29
N LYS A 253 -10.08 -25.14 11.73
CA LYS A 253 -10.50 -26.09 12.79
C LYS A 253 -10.50 -27.54 12.28
N GLU A 254 -11.06 -27.78 11.09
CA GLU A 254 -11.13 -29.09 10.41
C GLU A 254 -9.74 -29.71 10.20
N LEU A 255 -8.76 -28.91 9.76
CA LEU A 255 -7.42 -29.38 9.39
C LEU A 255 -6.46 -29.46 10.59
N ARG A 256 -6.69 -28.72 11.68
CA ARG A 256 -5.77 -28.68 12.84
C ARG A 256 -5.41 -30.04 13.47
N PRO A 257 -6.32 -31.00 13.67
CA PRO A 257 -5.95 -32.32 14.23
C PRO A 257 -5.24 -33.24 13.21
N ARG A 258 -5.06 -32.81 11.96
CA ARG A 258 -4.45 -33.58 10.86
C ARG A 258 -3.11 -33.01 10.39
N LEU A 259 -2.57 -32.01 11.09
CA LEU A 259 -1.28 -31.39 10.76
C LEU A 259 -0.13 -32.38 10.99
N THR A 260 0.85 -32.37 10.07
CA THR A 260 2.09 -33.15 10.23
C THR A 260 3.18 -32.40 11.00
N LYS A 261 3.02 -31.08 11.14
CA LYS A 261 3.94 -30.17 11.85
C LYS A 261 3.20 -29.31 12.87
N LYS A 262 3.89 -28.83 13.90
CA LYS A 262 3.29 -27.90 14.87
C LYS A 262 3.00 -26.56 14.17
N PRO A 263 1.95 -25.82 14.59
CA PRO A 263 1.65 -24.48 14.08
C PRO A 263 2.83 -23.51 14.08
N SER A 264 3.75 -23.62 15.06
CA SER A 264 4.97 -22.81 15.18
C SER A 264 6.10 -23.21 14.22
N GLU A 265 5.99 -24.33 13.52
CA GLU A 265 6.89 -24.72 12.43
C GLU A 265 6.35 -24.24 11.06
N LEU A 266 5.03 -24.17 10.93
CA LEU A 266 4.33 -23.67 9.74
C LEU A 266 4.26 -22.14 9.69
N ILE A 267 4.20 -21.49 10.85
CA ILE A 267 4.28 -20.04 11.03
C ILE A 267 5.40 -19.77 12.06
N PRO A 268 6.68 -19.72 11.64
CA PRO A 268 7.81 -19.62 12.55
C PRO A 268 7.90 -18.28 13.29
N GLU A 269 8.34 -18.36 14.56
CA GLU A 269 8.65 -17.19 15.39
C GLU A 269 9.88 -16.43 14.85
N ARG A 270 9.78 -15.10 14.73
CA ARG A 270 10.89 -14.22 14.34
C ARG A 270 11.81 -13.95 15.55
N ARG A 271 12.55 -14.99 15.97
CA ARG A 271 13.48 -14.93 17.11
C ARG A 271 14.77 -14.19 16.74
N MET A 272 15.28 -13.35 17.65
CA MET A 272 16.55 -12.65 17.43
C MET A 272 17.74 -13.59 17.70
N LYS A 273 18.65 -13.70 16.72
CA LYS A 273 19.85 -14.57 16.80
C LYS A 273 21.07 -13.90 17.43
N ARG A 274 21.08 -12.56 17.49
CA ARG A 274 22.14 -11.72 18.07
C ARG A 274 21.53 -10.38 18.47
N TYR A 275 22.17 -9.69 19.41
CA TYR A 275 21.87 -8.29 19.69
C TYR A 275 22.34 -7.39 18.54
N LEU A 276 21.61 -6.29 18.32
CA LEU A 276 21.98 -5.18 17.46
C LEU A 276 22.78 -4.13 18.27
N PRO A 277 23.71 -3.39 17.66
CA PRO A 277 24.47 -2.36 18.36
C PRO A 277 23.58 -1.24 18.91
N VAL A 278 23.81 -0.84 20.16
CA VAL A 278 23.15 0.31 20.78
C VAL A 278 23.90 1.58 20.39
N VAL A 279 23.20 2.50 19.70
CA VAL A 279 23.66 3.86 19.40
C VAL A 279 22.62 4.82 19.95
N ARG A 280 22.98 5.78 20.81
CA ARG A 280 22.04 6.79 21.31
C ARG A 280 22.12 8.07 20.47
N ALA A 281 21.02 8.82 20.42
CA ALA A 281 21.07 10.21 19.95
C ALA A 281 21.69 11.11 21.02
N GLU A 282 22.26 12.26 20.60
CA GLU A 282 22.89 13.20 21.53
C GLU A 282 21.85 13.81 22.49
N PRO A 283 22.02 13.61 23.82
CA PRO A 283 21.01 13.96 24.81
C PRO A 283 20.86 15.47 24.97
N ALA A 284 19.66 15.90 25.33
CA ALA A 284 19.40 17.27 25.78
C ALA A 284 18.33 17.27 26.87
N GLU A 285 18.47 18.20 27.81
CA GLU A 285 17.67 18.28 29.04
C GLU A 285 16.17 18.50 28.76
N THR A 286 15.86 19.31 27.75
CA THR A 286 14.50 19.64 27.32
C THR A 286 13.92 18.67 26.26
N MET A 287 14.66 17.62 25.88
CA MET A 287 14.21 16.66 24.86
C MET A 287 13.00 15.84 25.34
N PRO A 288 11.85 15.86 24.65
CA PRO A 288 10.66 15.13 25.09
C PRO A 288 10.87 13.61 25.13
N VAL A 289 10.41 12.96 26.20
CA VAL A 289 10.31 11.49 26.28
C VAL A 289 8.97 11.04 25.69
N ILE A 290 9.03 10.16 24.70
CA ILE A 290 7.88 9.52 24.06
C ILE A 290 7.59 8.19 24.76
N ARG A 291 6.31 7.95 25.05
CA ARG A 291 5.79 6.69 25.62
C ARG A 291 5.11 5.90 24.53
N VAL A 292 5.70 4.79 24.11
CA VAL A 292 5.20 3.93 23.02
C VAL A 292 4.56 2.67 23.60
N GLY A 293 3.29 2.40 23.30
CA GLY A 293 2.66 1.10 23.61
C GLY A 293 3.24 0.02 22.69
N ILE A 294 3.78 -1.06 23.26
CA ILE A 294 4.50 -2.12 22.54
C ILE A 294 3.66 -3.40 22.44
N GLY A 295 3.64 -4.03 21.26
CA GLY A 295 2.85 -5.23 20.98
C GLY A 295 1.36 -4.91 20.91
N THR A 296 0.98 -3.82 20.25
CA THR A 296 -0.42 -3.39 20.18
C THR A 296 -1.24 -4.15 19.13
N THR A 297 -2.55 -4.15 19.35
CA THR A 297 -3.54 -4.61 18.35
C THR A 297 -3.58 -3.66 17.15
N ALA A 298 -4.14 -4.11 16.02
CA ALA A 298 -4.29 -3.28 14.82
C ALA A 298 -5.11 -1.98 15.02
N GLY A 299 -5.90 -1.89 16.10
CA GLY A 299 -6.58 -0.66 16.52
C GLY A 299 -5.83 0.13 17.60
N GLY A 300 -4.51 -0.03 17.71
CA GLY A 300 -3.63 0.66 18.67
C GLY A 300 -3.90 0.39 20.15
N ASN A 301 -4.84 -0.51 20.50
CA ASN A 301 -5.13 -0.90 21.88
C ASN A 301 -4.09 -1.94 22.37
N PRO A 302 -3.81 -2.05 23.68
CA PRO A 302 -2.81 -3.00 24.19
C PRO A 302 -3.27 -4.45 23.97
N ALA A 303 -2.44 -5.29 23.34
CA ALA A 303 -2.67 -6.73 23.32
C ALA A 303 -2.17 -7.32 24.65
N VAL A 304 -3.09 -7.69 25.52
CA VAL A 304 -2.77 -8.21 26.86
C VAL A 304 -2.23 -9.64 26.79
N LYS A 305 -1.19 -9.92 27.58
CA LYS A 305 -0.49 -11.21 27.65
C LYS A 305 -0.53 -11.78 29.06
N GLU A 306 -0.64 -13.10 29.18
CA GLU A 306 -0.57 -13.81 30.48
C GLU A 306 0.85 -13.82 31.07
N ALA A 307 1.86 -13.75 30.21
CA ALA A 307 3.28 -13.63 30.57
C ALA A 307 4.05 -12.82 29.51
N VAL A 308 5.11 -12.13 29.96
CA VAL A 308 6.10 -11.45 29.12
C VAL A 308 7.48 -11.96 29.52
N ALA A 309 8.24 -12.51 28.57
CA ALA A 309 9.63 -12.90 28.76
C ALA A 309 10.56 -11.86 28.14
N PHE A 310 11.68 -11.58 28.79
CA PHE A 310 12.65 -10.56 28.37
C PHE A 310 14.08 -10.93 28.78
N VAL A 311 15.06 -10.34 28.12
CA VAL A 311 16.50 -10.53 28.35
C VAL A 311 17.26 -9.26 27.97
N SER A 312 18.41 -9.00 28.59
CA SER A 312 19.24 -7.83 28.34
C SER A 312 20.66 -8.23 27.91
N ASP A 313 21.27 -7.46 27.01
CA ASP A 313 22.66 -7.68 26.57
C ASP A 313 23.69 -7.38 27.67
N GLY A 314 23.37 -6.45 28.58
CA GLY A 314 24.11 -6.15 29.82
C GLY A 314 23.25 -6.29 31.08
N PRO A 315 23.83 -6.06 32.27
CA PRO A 315 23.08 -6.06 33.53
C PRO A 315 21.97 -4.99 33.53
N PHE A 316 20.85 -5.28 34.20
CA PHE A 316 19.70 -4.39 34.27
C PHE A 316 19.08 -4.33 35.66
N ASP A 317 18.32 -3.28 35.91
CA ASP A 317 17.53 -3.08 37.13
C ASP A 317 16.03 -3.14 36.85
N VAL A 318 15.31 -3.66 37.83
CA VAL A 318 13.86 -3.64 37.93
C VAL A 318 13.50 -2.54 38.93
N LEU A 319 12.75 -1.56 38.45
CA LEU A 319 12.45 -0.32 39.17
C LEU A 319 10.95 -0.23 39.50
N ASP A 320 10.65 0.42 40.62
CA ASP A 320 9.38 1.10 40.82
C ASP A 320 9.37 2.39 39.96
N PRO A 321 8.46 2.54 38.99
CA PRO A 321 8.42 3.72 38.12
C PRO A 321 7.79 4.96 38.77
N GLU A 322 7.14 4.84 39.93
CA GLU A 322 6.56 5.97 40.66
C GLU A 322 7.57 6.57 41.66
N THR A 323 8.48 5.75 42.21
CA THR A 323 9.52 6.21 43.16
C THR A 323 10.96 6.18 42.63
N GLY A 324 11.21 5.55 41.48
CA GLY A 324 12.56 5.31 40.93
C GLY A 324 13.37 4.24 41.69
N LYS A 325 12.81 3.65 42.75
CA LYS A 325 13.51 2.70 43.62
C LYS A 325 13.86 1.40 42.89
N ILE A 326 15.11 0.96 43.01
CA ILE A 326 15.53 -0.39 42.58
C ILE A 326 14.84 -1.43 43.48
N LEU A 327 14.07 -2.32 42.86
CA LEU A 327 13.38 -3.44 43.49
C LEU A 327 14.18 -4.74 43.36
N ALA A 328 14.90 -4.91 42.24
CA ALA A 328 15.83 -6.01 42.00
C ALA A 328 16.88 -5.62 40.94
N SER A 329 18.05 -6.23 40.99
CA SER A 329 19.04 -6.23 39.88
C SER A 329 19.08 -7.61 39.23
N ALA A 330 19.38 -7.65 37.93
CA ALA A 330 19.45 -8.86 37.14
C ALA A 330 20.71 -8.91 36.25
N PRO A 331 21.31 -10.10 36.04
CA PRO A 331 22.49 -10.26 35.20
C PRO A 331 22.17 -10.18 33.70
N ALA A 332 23.22 -9.92 32.91
CA ALA A 332 23.17 -9.99 31.45
C ALA A 332 22.81 -11.41 30.95
N ASN A 333 22.19 -11.49 29.77
CA ASN A 333 21.95 -12.72 29.01
C ASN A 333 21.10 -13.81 29.71
N LYS A 334 20.43 -13.48 30.83
CA LYS A 334 19.44 -14.35 31.48
C LYS A 334 18.02 -13.95 31.10
N VAL A 335 17.19 -14.93 30.74
CA VAL A 335 15.78 -14.71 30.36
C VAL A 335 14.92 -14.68 31.61
N TRP A 336 14.38 -13.52 31.94
CA TRP A 336 13.47 -13.31 33.06
C TRP A 336 12.02 -13.22 32.54
N GLN A 337 11.04 -13.46 33.41
CA GLN A 337 9.63 -13.45 33.01
C GLN A 337 8.73 -12.79 34.06
N ALA A 338 7.94 -11.82 33.63
CA ALA A 338 6.77 -11.35 34.37
C ALA A 338 5.55 -12.18 33.95
N ARG A 339 4.77 -12.71 34.89
CA ARG A 339 3.58 -13.53 34.60
C ARG A 339 2.50 -13.36 35.67
N ARG A 340 1.26 -13.78 35.37
CA ARG A 340 0.19 -13.87 36.37
C ARG A 340 0.56 -14.88 37.46
N ALA A 341 0.37 -14.51 38.73
CA ALA A 341 0.58 -15.41 39.86
C ALA A 341 -0.70 -16.20 40.22
N HIS A 342 -0.57 -17.14 41.17
CA HIS A 342 -1.70 -17.87 41.74
C HIS A 342 -2.71 -16.98 42.48
N ARG A 343 -2.27 -15.88 43.13
CA ARG A 343 -3.17 -14.95 43.84
C ARG A 343 -3.95 -14.08 42.84
N ARG A 344 -5.27 -13.97 43.04
CA ARG A 344 -6.22 -13.46 42.05
C ARG A 344 -6.05 -11.95 41.72
N GLY A 345 -5.24 -11.66 40.70
CA GLY A 345 -4.98 -10.29 40.21
C GLY A 345 -3.57 -9.78 40.53
N GLU A 346 -2.75 -10.60 41.17
CA GLU A 346 -1.31 -10.38 41.35
C GLU A 346 -0.53 -10.88 40.13
N TYR A 347 0.59 -10.22 39.84
CA TYR A 347 1.62 -10.69 38.92
C TYR A 347 2.93 -10.88 39.68
N GLU A 348 3.70 -11.88 39.27
CA GLU A 348 5.03 -12.19 39.80
C GLU A 348 6.10 -11.94 38.74
N LEU A 349 7.28 -11.56 39.20
CA LEU A 349 8.51 -11.61 38.41
C LEU A 349 9.31 -12.84 38.83
N ILE A 350 9.71 -13.65 37.85
CA ILE A 350 10.60 -14.79 38.04
C ILE A 350 11.93 -14.60 37.29
N ASP A 351 12.99 -15.15 37.87
CA ASP A 351 14.33 -15.23 37.26
C ASP A 351 14.45 -16.40 36.27
N ASP A 352 15.65 -16.61 35.71
CA ASP A 352 15.95 -17.68 34.76
C ASP A 352 16.01 -19.08 35.38
N ALA A 353 16.03 -19.19 36.72
CA ALA A 353 15.81 -20.45 37.44
C ALA A 353 14.31 -20.69 37.75
N GLY A 354 13.43 -19.76 37.38
CA GLY A 354 12.00 -19.82 37.65
C GLY A 354 11.60 -19.46 39.08
N LYS A 355 12.54 -18.98 39.90
CA LYS A 355 12.30 -18.53 41.28
C LYS A 355 11.65 -17.16 41.27
N ARG A 356 10.66 -16.95 42.15
CA ARG A 356 10.04 -15.62 42.35
C ARG A 356 11.05 -14.65 42.94
N VAL A 357 11.21 -13.51 42.27
CA VAL A 357 12.03 -12.37 42.70
C VAL A 357 11.16 -11.33 43.42
N LEU A 358 10.02 -10.95 42.82
CA LEU A 358 9.09 -9.99 43.40
C LEU A 358 7.64 -10.18 42.91
N SER A 359 6.75 -9.34 43.45
CA SER A 359 5.30 -9.36 43.32
C SER A 359 4.78 -7.94 43.05
N PHE A 360 3.96 -7.72 42.01
CA PHE A 360 3.53 -6.38 41.58
C PHE A 360 2.09 -6.33 41.00
N TRP A 361 1.26 -5.38 41.46
CA TRP A 361 -0.17 -5.32 41.07
C TRP A 361 -0.46 -4.32 39.94
N ARG A 362 0.40 -3.30 39.74
CA ARG A 362 0.15 -2.18 38.81
C ARG A 362 1.19 -2.10 37.69
N VAL A 363 2.45 -1.91 38.05
CA VAL A 363 3.55 -1.78 37.07
C VAL A 363 4.91 -2.06 37.74
N ILE A 364 5.85 -2.56 36.96
CA ILE A 364 7.30 -2.48 37.21
C ILE A 364 7.97 -1.91 35.95
N ALA A 365 9.09 -1.21 36.10
CA ALA A 365 9.93 -0.75 35.00
C ALA A 365 11.22 -1.56 34.90
N LEU A 366 11.75 -1.70 33.69
CA LEU A 366 13.05 -2.31 33.41
C LEU A 366 13.97 -1.26 32.78
N SER A 367 15.21 -1.17 33.25
CA SER A 367 16.24 -0.30 32.65
C SER A 367 17.61 -0.95 32.72
N ALA A 368 18.39 -0.89 31.64
CA ALA A 368 19.77 -1.40 31.65
C ALA A 368 20.67 -0.48 32.51
N LYS A 369 21.66 -1.05 33.23
CA LYS A 369 22.52 -0.29 34.15
C LYS A 369 23.42 0.73 33.45
N ASP A 370 23.85 0.43 32.23
CA ASP A 370 24.39 1.43 31.28
C ASP A 370 23.44 1.52 30.07
N PRO A 371 22.44 2.42 30.09
CA PRO A 371 21.49 2.55 28.99
C PRO A 371 22.08 3.28 27.77
N LYS A 372 23.37 3.65 27.77
CA LYS A 372 24.08 4.11 26.57
C LYS A 372 24.64 2.94 25.77
N ARG A 373 25.07 1.87 26.44
CA ARG A 373 25.65 0.67 25.81
C ARG A 373 24.71 -0.53 25.72
N HIS A 374 23.69 -0.59 26.58
CA HIS A 374 22.87 -1.78 26.77
C HIS A 374 21.38 -1.58 26.50
N SER A 375 20.70 -2.69 26.20
CA SER A 375 19.31 -2.71 25.73
C SER A 375 18.60 -4.00 26.13
N ILE A 376 17.26 -3.96 26.08
CA ILE A 376 16.41 -5.07 26.52
C ILE A 376 15.63 -5.63 25.32
N ILE A 377 15.75 -6.94 25.10
CA ILE A 377 14.91 -7.69 24.18
C ILE A 377 13.66 -8.18 24.93
N VAL A 378 12.48 -7.80 24.43
CA VAL A 378 11.21 -8.45 24.78
C VAL A 378 10.92 -9.56 23.78
N GLN A 379 10.55 -10.74 24.27
CA GLN A 379 10.35 -11.94 23.43
C GLN A 379 8.88 -12.21 23.12
N ARG A 380 8.62 -12.82 21.96
CA ARG A 380 7.29 -13.28 21.51
C ARG A 380 6.17 -12.21 21.63
N LEU A 381 6.48 -11.01 21.15
CA LEU A 381 5.50 -9.98 20.79
C LEU A 381 4.71 -10.43 19.55
N ASP A 382 3.46 -9.99 19.44
CA ASP A 382 2.61 -10.29 18.28
C ASP A 382 2.83 -9.20 17.21
N LEU A 383 3.68 -9.51 16.22
CA LEU A 383 4.12 -8.55 15.20
C LEU A 383 3.17 -8.48 14.01
N SER A 384 3.07 -7.30 13.39
CA SER A 384 2.28 -7.03 12.18
C SER A 384 0.82 -7.52 12.24
N GLN A 385 0.14 -7.35 13.37
CA GLN A 385 -1.25 -7.80 13.55
C GLN A 385 -2.21 -7.15 12.54
N GLY A 386 -3.19 -7.91 12.05
CA GLY A 386 -4.10 -7.47 10.98
C GLY A 386 -3.54 -7.64 9.56
N THR A 387 -2.37 -8.26 9.38
CA THR A 387 -1.73 -8.46 8.07
C THR A 387 -1.56 -9.94 7.71
N GLY A 388 -1.48 -10.24 6.42
CA GLY A 388 -1.29 -11.60 5.89
C GLY A 388 0.09 -12.21 6.17
N TRP A 389 0.97 -11.50 6.87
CA TRP A 389 2.32 -11.91 7.27
C TRP A 389 2.59 -11.78 8.78
N ALA A 390 1.54 -11.52 9.58
CA ALA A 390 1.59 -11.47 11.04
C ALA A 390 2.28 -12.71 11.64
N ALA A 391 3.13 -12.53 12.64
CA ALA A 391 3.89 -13.59 13.29
C ALA A 391 4.28 -13.17 14.70
N GLN A 392 4.62 -14.11 15.57
CA GLN A 392 5.28 -13.77 16.83
C GLN A 392 6.77 -13.53 16.60
N GLY A 393 7.40 -12.67 17.41
CA GLY A 393 8.82 -12.38 17.30
C GLY A 393 9.36 -11.56 18.47
N ASP A 394 10.67 -11.36 18.48
CA ASP A 394 11.36 -10.60 19.52
C ASP A 394 11.61 -9.15 19.06
N ARG A 395 11.76 -8.21 20.00
CA ARG A 395 12.14 -6.82 19.71
C ARG A 395 13.10 -6.27 20.75
N GLN A 396 14.21 -5.69 20.28
CA GLN A 396 15.23 -5.02 21.08
C GLN A 396 14.89 -3.53 21.22
N LEU A 397 14.87 -3.03 22.46
CA LEU A 397 14.37 -1.70 22.84
C LEU A 397 15.40 -0.94 23.68
N LYS A 398 15.46 0.37 23.47
CA LYS A 398 16.26 1.34 24.26
C LYS A 398 15.42 1.95 25.39
N GLY A 399 16.08 2.61 26.33
CA GLY A 399 15.40 3.39 27.37
C GLY A 399 14.79 2.50 28.45
N VAL A 400 13.57 2.83 28.89
CA VAL A 400 12.88 2.15 29.99
C VAL A 400 11.68 1.38 29.45
N ILE A 401 11.39 0.19 29.99
CA ILE A 401 10.23 -0.63 29.61
C ILE A 401 9.36 -0.87 30.83
N GLU A 402 8.15 -0.32 30.84
CA GLU A 402 7.12 -0.64 31.83
C GLU A 402 6.39 -1.93 31.44
N ILE A 403 6.35 -2.89 32.37
CA ILE A 403 5.43 -4.03 32.36
C ILE A 403 4.23 -3.67 33.22
N ARG A 404 3.10 -3.33 32.57
CA ARG A 404 1.89 -2.80 33.20
C ARG A 404 0.81 -3.87 33.30
N ALA A 405 0.16 -3.98 34.46
CA ALA A 405 -0.93 -4.91 34.70
C ALA A 405 -2.29 -4.25 34.43
N ARG A 406 -3.11 -4.82 33.54
CA ARG A 406 -4.48 -4.37 33.28
C ARG A 406 -5.47 -5.07 34.23
N GLY A 407 -5.19 -4.98 35.54
CA GLY A 407 -5.95 -5.70 36.57
C GLY A 407 -5.99 -7.20 36.28
N ARG A 408 -7.17 -7.80 36.12
CA ARG A 408 -7.30 -9.23 35.78
C ARG A 408 -7.08 -9.56 34.30
N ALA A 409 -7.00 -8.59 33.38
CA ALA A 409 -6.98 -8.86 31.94
C ALA A 409 -5.62 -9.31 31.38
N GLY A 410 -4.52 -9.18 32.13
CA GLY A 410 -3.16 -9.54 31.72
C GLY A 410 -2.18 -8.36 31.75
N LEU A 411 -0.95 -8.63 31.33
CA LEU A 411 0.16 -7.67 31.22
C LEU A 411 0.16 -6.99 29.83
N TYR A 412 0.63 -5.75 29.76
CA TYR A 412 0.95 -5.03 28.52
C TYR A 412 2.17 -4.13 28.73
N LEU A 413 2.70 -3.56 27.64
CA LEU A 413 4.02 -2.95 27.64
C LEU A 413 3.99 -1.50 27.17
N VAL A 414 4.78 -0.65 27.83
CA VAL A 414 5.06 0.73 27.41
C VAL A 414 6.56 0.98 27.45
N ASN A 415 7.15 1.39 26.32
CA ASN A 415 8.55 1.79 26.24
C ASN A 415 8.65 3.32 26.35
N GLN A 416 9.44 3.81 27.30
CA GLN A 416 9.81 5.22 27.41
C GLN A 416 11.16 5.45 26.72
N VAL A 417 11.17 6.33 25.72
CA VAL A 417 12.32 6.57 24.85
C VAL A 417 12.41 8.08 24.47
N PRO A 418 13.59 8.72 24.49
CA PRO A 418 13.72 10.11 24.04
C PRO A 418 13.31 10.30 22.58
N LEU A 419 12.84 11.49 22.21
CA LEU A 419 12.27 11.78 20.89
C LEU A 419 13.20 11.44 19.71
N GLU A 420 14.50 11.73 19.82
CA GLU A 420 15.46 11.41 18.76
C GLU A 420 15.70 9.89 18.63
N ASP A 421 15.86 9.17 19.75
CA ASP A 421 15.93 7.69 19.77
C ASP A 421 14.61 7.03 19.32
N TYR A 422 13.47 7.71 19.46
CA TYR A 422 12.19 7.26 18.92
C TYR A 422 12.19 7.36 17.40
N VAL A 423 12.55 8.52 16.83
CA VAL A 423 12.57 8.71 15.37
C VAL A 423 13.61 7.79 14.70
N TYR A 424 14.74 7.51 15.35
CA TYR A 424 15.67 6.45 14.93
C TYR A 424 14.95 5.09 14.73
N GLY A 425 14.11 4.66 15.68
CA GLY A 425 13.39 3.38 15.63
C GLY A 425 12.14 3.35 14.73
N VAL A 426 11.86 4.48 14.06
CA VAL A 426 10.77 4.69 13.09
C VAL A 426 11.31 4.80 11.66
N ILE A 427 12.40 5.55 11.46
CA ILE A 427 12.76 6.11 10.15
C ILE A 427 12.87 5.06 9.04
N ASN A 428 13.37 3.86 9.33
CA ASN A 428 13.49 2.79 8.33
C ASN A 428 12.42 1.68 8.39
N GLU A 429 11.45 1.78 9.30
CA GLU A 429 10.15 1.09 9.16
C GLU A 429 9.23 1.85 8.19
N GLU A 430 9.33 3.18 8.15
CA GLU A 430 8.51 4.05 7.28
C GLU A 430 9.15 4.29 5.90
N MET A 431 10.47 4.49 5.81
CA MET A 431 11.19 4.64 4.53
C MET A 431 12.40 3.70 4.42
N PRO A 432 12.43 2.75 3.45
CA PRO A 432 13.55 1.83 3.26
C PRO A 432 14.92 2.52 3.18
N VAL A 433 15.95 1.93 3.80
CA VAL A 433 17.33 2.46 3.89
C VAL A 433 17.93 2.88 2.53
N LYS A 434 17.48 2.27 1.43
CA LYS A 434 17.90 2.60 0.05
C LYS A 434 17.36 3.94 -0.48
N PHE A 435 16.40 4.57 0.20
CA PHE A 435 15.85 5.88 -0.18
C PHE A 435 16.93 6.96 -0.06
N ASP A 436 16.76 8.07 -0.78
CA ASP A 436 17.71 9.17 -0.70
C ASP A 436 17.72 9.85 0.70
N LEU A 437 18.84 10.48 1.07
CA LEU A 437 19.00 11.15 2.35
C LEU A 437 17.99 12.30 2.52
N GLU A 438 17.66 13.07 1.48
CA GLU A 438 16.70 14.17 1.57
C GLU A 438 15.27 13.68 1.80
N ALA A 439 14.90 12.54 1.20
CA ALA A 439 13.62 11.88 1.49
C ALA A 439 13.57 11.38 2.95
N LEU A 440 14.66 10.78 3.45
CA LEU A 440 14.76 10.35 4.84
C LEU A 440 14.71 11.52 5.83
N LYS A 441 15.36 12.65 5.53
CA LYS A 441 15.25 13.90 6.32
C LYS A 441 13.81 14.41 6.39
N ALA A 442 13.10 14.44 5.25
CA ALA A 442 11.70 14.82 5.21
C ALA A 442 10.83 13.90 6.09
N GLN A 443 11.06 12.58 6.03
CA GLN A 443 10.36 11.59 6.87
C GLN A 443 10.68 11.73 8.37
N ALA A 444 11.91 12.12 8.74
CA ALA A 444 12.32 12.34 10.12
C ALA A 444 11.57 13.54 10.76
N VAL A 445 11.52 14.68 10.07
CA VAL A 445 10.79 15.89 10.52
C VAL A 445 9.30 15.57 10.75
N ILE A 446 8.63 14.89 9.82
CA ILE A 446 7.20 14.58 9.96
C ILE A 446 6.91 13.48 10.99
N ALA A 447 7.86 12.58 11.26
CA ALA A 447 7.76 11.64 12.39
C ALA A 447 7.88 12.37 13.73
N ARG A 448 8.81 13.34 13.84
CA ARG A 448 8.94 14.19 15.03
C ARG A 448 7.65 14.98 15.30
N ASN A 449 7.03 15.56 14.27
CA ASN A 449 5.69 16.15 14.35
C ASN A 449 4.62 15.16 14.85
N HIS A 450 4.52 13.96 14.24
CA HIS A 450 3.51 12.98 14.60
C HIS A 450 3.61 12.53 16.06
N ALA A 451 4.83 12.30 16.56
CA ALA A 451 5.07 11.92 17.95
C ALA A 451 4.64 13.02 18.93
N LEU A 452 5.03 14.27 18.67
CA LEU A 452 4.69 15.43 19.50
C LEU A 452 3.19 15.72 19.52
N ILE A 453 2.52 15.68 18.36
CA ILE A 453 1.07 15.91 18.26
C ILE A 453 0.28 14.78 18.94
N SER A 454 0.74 13.52 18.82
CA SER A 454 0.13 12.39 19.52
C SER A 454 0.22 12.55 21.04
N LYS A 455 1.40 12.94 21.56
CA LYS A 455 1.67 13.21 22.98
C LYS A 455 0.88 14.40 23.53
N MET A 456 0.88 15.52 22.82
CA MET A 456 0.38 16.81 23.33
C MET A 456 -1.10 17.03 23.04
N GLN A 457 -1.55 16.71 21.82
CA GLN A 457 -2.87 17.12 21.31
C GLN A 457 -3.85 15.94 21.25
N TYR A 458 -3.53 14.87 20.51
CA TYR A 458 -4.49 13.78 20.26
C TYR A 458 -4.74 12.92 21.49
N ARG A 459 -3.67 12.51 22.19
CA ARG A 459 -3.72 11.75 23.44
C ARG A 459 -4.59 10.48 23.38
N TYR A 460 -4.72 9.86 22.19
CA TYR A 460 -5.63 8.75 21.90
C TYR A 460 -5.53 7.61 22.92
N HIS A 461 -4.29 7.31 23.37
CA HIS A 461 -3.99 6.19 24.26
C HIS A 461 -3.86 6.59 25.74
N ARG A 462 -4.31 7.80 26.14
CA ARG A 462 -4.28 8.29 27.53
C ARG A 462 -4.93 7.33 28.54
N ARG A 463 -5.90 6.51 28.12
CA ARG A 463 -6.53 5.47 28.97
C ARG A 463 -5.61 4.28 29.31
N HIS A 464 -4.41 4.23 28.75
CA HIS A 464 -3.42 3.17 28.89
C HIS A 464 -2.00 3.71 29.21
N ASP A 465 -1.89 5.01 29.48
CA ASP A 465 -0.67 5.76 29.81
C ASP A 465 0.49 5.59 28.81
N TYR A 466 0.18 5.62 27.51
CA TYR A 466 1.16 5.88 26.46
C TYR A 466 0.66 6.96 25.49
N ASP A 467 1.58 7.55 24.73
CA ASP A 467 1.32 8.65 23.80
C ASP A 467 0.81 8.09 22.45
N LEU A 468 1.44 7.02 21.96
CA LEU A 468 1.21 6.41 20.64
C LEU A 468 1.54 4.91 20.63
N CYS A 469 1.03 4.17 19.64
CA CYS A 469 1.22 2.72 19.52
C CYS A 469 2.28 2.32 18.47
N ASP A 470 2.90 1.15 18.64
CA ASP A 470 4.02 0.62 17.83
C ASP A 470 3.68 0.11 16.41
N GLY A 471 2.55 0.50 15.85
CA GLY A 471 2.06 0.00 14.56
C GLY A 471 1.21 1.02 13.80
N GLN A 472 0.72 0.60 12.61
CA GLN A 472 0.09 1.42 11.57
C GLN A 472 -1.15 2.25 11.99
N HIS A 473 -1.65 2.13 13.21
CA HIS A 473 -2.65 3.02 13.79
C HIS A 473 -2.07 4.39 14.19
N CYS A 474 -0.78 4.46 14.52
CA CYS A 474 -0.04 5.71 14.72
C CYS A 474 1.13 5.79 13.74
N GLN A 475 2.23 5.09 14.07
CA GLN A 475 3.49 5.10 13.34
C GLN A 475 4.26 3.83 13.70
N VAL A 476 4.88 3.16 12.72
CA VAL A 476 5.53 1.85 12.98
C VAL A 476 6.83 2.06 13.74
N PHE A 477 6.97 1.42 14.91
CA PHE A 477 8.16 1.53 15.76
C PHE A 477 8.72 0.16 16.10
N SER A 478 9.94 -0.14 15.64
CA SER A 478 10.60 -1.42 15.88
C SER A 478 11.75 -1.37 16.88
N GLY A 479 11.96 -0.23 17.57
CA GLY A 479 13.14 -0.02 18.38
C GLY A 479 14.40 -0.15 17.53
N ILE A 480 15.44 -0.83 18.05
CA ILE A 480 16.74 -0.96 17.36
C ILE A 480 16.62 -1.72 16.03
N GLY A 481 15.58 -2.55 15.86
CA GLY A 481 15.30 -3.24 14.60
C GLY A 481 14.91 -2.32 13.44
N GLY A 482 14.44 -1.11 13.72
CA GLY A 482 14.06 -0.10 12.71
C GLY A 482 15.18 0.88 12.33
N GLU A 483 16.40 0.68 12.83
CA GLU A 483 17.50 1.64 12.71
C GLU A 483 18.51 1.28 11.59
N SER A 484 19.08 2.30 10.95
CA SER A 484 20.29 2.18 10.12
C SER A 484 21.20 3.40 10.30
N GLU A 485 22.46 3.31 9.86
CA GLU A 485 23.39 4.44 9.88
C GLU A 485 22.87 5.63 9.04
N LYS A 486 22.41 5.37 7.81
CA LYS A 486 21.83 6.41 6.93
C LYS A 486 20.55 7.00 7.52
N GLY A 487 19.74 6.17 8.17
CA GLY A 487 18.55 6.59 8.91
C GLY A 487 18.90 7.55 10.05
N ARG A 488 19.81 7.15 10.94
CA ARG A 488 20.29 8.01 12.04
C ARG A 488 20.84 9.34 11.52
N ARG A 489 21.75 9.30 10.53
CA ARG A 489 22.30 10.51 9.87
C ARG A 489 21.24 11.46 9.31
N ALA A 490 20.09 10.96 8.87
CA ALA A 490 18.98 11.81 8.41
C ALA A 490 18.21 12.46 9.58
N VAL A 491 18.04 11.73 10.69
CA VAL A 491 17.43 12.23 11.93
C VAL A 491 18.35 13.25 12.59
N ASP A 492 19.66 12.98 12.66
CA ASP A 492 20.69 13.86 13.23
C ASP A 492 20.81 15.17 12.44
N ALA A 493 20.83 15.08 11.11
CA ALA A 493 20.83 16.24 10.22
C ALA A 493 19.50 17.04 10.21
N THR A 494 18.49 16.58 10.96
CA THR A 494 17.21 17.28 11.21
C THR A 494 16.86 17.29 12.69
N ARG A 495 17.86 17.17 13.58
CA ARG A 495 17.66 17.02 15.04
C ARG A 495 16.88 18.21 15.59
N GLY A 496 15.78 17.93 16.28
CA GLY A 496 14.87 18.96 16.80
C GLY A 496 14.04 19.73 15.75
N GLU A 497 14.20 19.51 14.44
CA GLU A 497 13.37 20.20 13.43
C GLU A 497 11.95 19.62 13.33
N VAL A 498 10.98 20.52 13.18
CA VAL A 498 9.53 20.26 13.07
C VAL A 498 8.86 21.20 12.06
N LEU A 499 7.74 20.76 11.48
CA LEU A 499 6.88 21.63 10.67
C LEU A 499 5.85 22.37 11.51
N ARG A 500 5.67 23.66 11.25
CA ARG A 500 4.61 24.49 11.85
C ARG A 500 3.79 25.21 10.79
N TYR A 501 2.51 25.44 11.11
CA TYR A 501 1.58 26.27 10.35
C TYR A 501 1.09 27.38 11.27
N ARG A 502 1.39 28.65 10.95
CA ARG A 502 1.03 29.82 11.76
C ARG A 502 1.44 29.64 13.24
N GLY A 503 2.71 29.27 13.45
CA GLY A 503 3.32 29.04 14.77
C GLY A 503 2.90 27.76 15.51
N ARG A 504 1.89 27.00 15.04
CA ARG A 504 1.43 25.75 15.66
C ARG A 504 1.99 24.52 14.93
N LEU A 505 2.35 23.46 15.64
CA LEU A 505 2.79 22.19 15.02
C LEU A 505 1.77 21.71 13.98
N ALA A 506 2.23 21.52 12.74
CA ALA A 506 1.40 21.09 11.63
C ALA A 506 1.09 19.58 11.73
N GLN A 507 -0.14 19.18 11.41
CA GLN A 507 -0.49 17.77 11.28
C GLN A 507 0.15 17.22 10.01
N THR A 508 1.02 16.22 10.15
CA THR A 508 1.81 15.71 9.01
C THR A 508 1.44 14.25 8.68
N PRO A 509 0.22 13.98 8.17
CA PRO A 509 -0.10 12.67 7.63
C PRO A 509 0.76 12.39 6.39
N TYR A 510 1.08 11.13 6.16
CA TYR A 510 1.90 10.67 5.03
C TYR A 510 1.43 9.28 4.59
N SER A 511 1.72 8.92 3.34
CA SER A 511 1.32 7.63 2.77
C SER A 511 2.36 7.12 1.78
N SER A 512 2.43 5.80 1.59
CA SER A 512 3.53 5.18 0.84
C SER A 512 3.58 5.66 -0.60
N ASN A 513 2.44 5.67 -1.30
CA ASN A 513 2.37 6.08 -2.70
C ASN A 513 1.03 6.76 -2.98
N CYS A 514 1.01 7.92 -3.66
CA CYS A 514 -0.24 8.64 -3.98
C CYS A 514 -0.83 8.27 -5.35
N GLY A 515 -0.21 7.35 -6.10
CA GLY A 515 -0.64 7.02 -7.47
C GLY A 515 -0.47 8.16 -8.48
N GLY A 516 0.22 9.25 -8.10
CA GLY A 516 0.53 10.43 -8.89
C GLY A 516 -0.24 11.70 -8.48
N HIS A 517 -1.17 11.63 -7.53
CA HIS A 517 -1.88 12.80 -7.02
C HIS A 517 -2.25 12.63 -5.54
N THR A 518 -1.79 13.53 -4.67
CA THR A 518 -2.22 13.57 -3.26
C THR A 518 -3.63 14.16 -3.15
N GLN A 519 -4.31 13.86 -2.06
CA GLN A 519 -5.70 14.20 -1.82
C GLN A 519 -5.83 15.32 -0.77
N ASP A 520 -6.75 16.26 -1.03
CA ASP A 520 -7.14 17.33 -0.10
C ASP A 520 -7.84 16.76 1.14
N SER A 521 -7.36 17.11 2.34
CA SER A 521 -7.90 16.56 3.60
C SER A 521 -9.35 16.96 3.88
N GLY A 522 -9.84 18.05 3.27
CA GLY A 522 -11.24 18.48 3.31
C GLY A 522 -12.14 17.79 2.28
N GLU A 523 -11.58 17.13 1.26
CA GLU A 523 -12.38 16.32 0.33
C GLU A 523 -12.72 14.92 0.90
N VAL A 524 -11.90 14.39 1.82
CA VAL A 524 -12.01 13.04 2.41
C VAL A 524 -13.21 12.90 3.35
N GLY A 525 -13.97 11.81 3.20
CA GLY A 525 -15.13 11.53 4.04
C GLY A 525 -14.82 10.92 5.41
N GLY A 526 -15.83 10.93 6.29
CA GLY A 526 -15.88 10.09 7.49
C GLY A 526 -14.93 10.45 8.64
N GLY A 527 -14.57 11.73 8.80
CA GLY A 527 -13.95 12.26 10.02
C GLY A 527 -12.54 12.87 9.88
N TRP A 528 -12.07 13.11 8.66
CA TRP A 528 -10.84 13.89 8.44
C TRP A 528 -11.06 15.38 8.74
N HIS A 529 -9.99 16.06 9.17
CA HIS A 529 -10.01 17.51 9.41
C HIS A 529 -9.49 18.24 8.17
N ALA A 530 -10.26 19.20 7.65
CA ALA A 530 -9.83 20.09 6.57
C ALA A 530 -8.75 21.05 7.08
N ALA A 531 -7.54 20.97 6.55
CA ALA A 531 -6.41 21.81 6.94
C ALA A 531 -5.87 22.58 5.71
N PRO A 532 -5.70 23.92 5.76
CA PRO A 532 -5.34 24.72 4.59
C PRO A 532 -4.00 24.37 3.90
N TYR A 533 -3.12 23.62 4.59
CA TYR A 533 -1.82 23.16 4.10
C TYR A 533 -1.83 21.68 3.65
N LEU A 534 -2.93 20.94 3.86
CA LEU A 534 -3.11 19.55 3.41
C LEU A 534 -3.97 19.48 2.14
N LEU A 535 -3.62 20.28 1.14
CA LEU A 535 -4.29 20.33 -0.15
C LEU A 535 -3.84 19.18 -1.05
N GLY A 536 -4.70 18.79 -2.00
CA GLY A 536 -4.32 17.85 -3.06
C GLY A 536 -3.26 18.46 -3.98
N ARG A 537 -2.22 17.68 -4.30
CA ARG A 537 -1.08 18.08 -5.14
C ARG A 537 -0.78 17.01 -6.18
N LYS A 538 -0.48 17.45 -7.40
CA LYS A 538 0.06 16.58 -8.46
C LYS A 538 1.50 16.23 -8.15
N ASP A 539 1.84 14.97 -8.33
CA ASP A 539 3.18 14.44 -8.09
C ASP A 539 3.95 14.22 -9.39
N ASP A 540 3.80 15.16 -10.33
CA ASP A 540 4.40 15.16 -11.67
C ASP A 540 5.23 16.44 -11.93
N LYS A 541 6.02 16.43 -13.02
CA LYS A 541 6.78 17.61 -13.50
C LYS A 541 5.97 18.49 -14.46
N GLU A 542 5.14 17.86 -15.29
CA GLU A 542 4.51 18.48 -16.46
C GLU A 542 3.20 19.21 -16.14
N GLY A 543 2.75 19.16 -14.88
CA GLY A 543 1.57 19.87 -14.42
C GLY A 543 0.29 19.32 -15.01
N SER A 544 0.04 18.01 -14.86
CA SER A 544 -1.14 17.33 -15.46
C SER A 544 -2.49 17.95 -15.02
N VAL A 545 -3.61 17.53 -15.61
CA VAL A 545 -4.92 18.09 -15.21
C VAL A 545 -5.27 17.69 -13.77
N GLU A 546 -5.62 18.70 -12.94
CA GLU A 546 -5.99 18.61 -11.52
C GLU A 546 -7.20 17.70 -11.28
N ARG A 547 -8.10 17.64 -12.26
CA ARG A 547 -9.24 16.75 -12.34
C ARG A 547 -9.21 16.14 -13.73
N LYS A 548 -9.21 14.81 -13.80
CA LYS A 548 -9.21 14.04 -15.05
C LYS A 548 -10.65 13.74 -15.46
N SER A 549 -10.92 13.61 -16.75
CA SER A 549 -12.22 13.17 -17.25
C SER A 549 -12.54 11.72 -16.81
N PRO A 550 -13.81 11.25 -16.89
CA PRO A 550 -14.14 9.83 -16.73
C PRO A 550 -13.23 8.86 -17.50
N TRP A 551 -12.99 9.13 -18.79
CA TRP A 551 -12.07 8.36 -19.65
C TRP A 551 -10.61 8.52 -19.23
N GLU A 552 -10.13 9.75 -19.02
CA GLU A 552 -8.75 10.01 -18.60
C GLU A 552 -8.41 9.35 -17.26
N LEU A 553 -9.33 9.37 -16.30
CA LEU A 553 -9.15 8.75 -14.98
C LEU A 553 -9.04 7.24 -15.09
N GLU A 554 -9.86 6.59 -15.92
CA GLU A 554 -9.76 5.16 -16.15
C GLU A 554 -8.47 4.79 -16.90
N ARG A 555 -8.09 5.57 -17.94
CA ARG A 555 -6.80 5.42 -18.62
C ARG A 555 -5.62 5.63 -17.68
N TRP A 556 -5.68 6.59 -16.76
CA TRP A 556 -4.65 6.87 -15.76
C TRP A 556 -4.43 5.70 -14.79
N LEU A 557 -5.50 5.05 -14.35
CA LEU A 557 -5.45 3.89 -13.44
C LEU A 557 -5.13 2.57 -14.16
N LYS A 558 -5.33 2.52 -15.49
CA LYS A 558 -4.93 1.42 -16.39
C LYS A 558 -3.68 1.77 -17.23
N SER A 559 -2.76 2.55 -16.68
CA SER A 559 -1.47 2.90 -17.28
C SER A 559 -0.40 3.21 -16.22
N ARG A 560 0.87 3.29 -16.64
CA ARG A 560 2.06 3.42 -15.80
C ARG A 560 2.85 4.73 -16.08
N PRO A 561 2.23 5.93 -15.95
CA PRO A 561 2.82 7.21 -16.39
C PRO A 561 4.05 7.63 -15.56
N LYS A 562 4.93 8.45 -16.15
CA LYS A 562 6.12 8.99 -15.48
C LYS A 562 5.73 10.10 -14.50
N VAL A 563 5.80 9.80 -13.21
CA VAL A 563 5.51 10.71 -12.08
C VAL A 563 6.51 10.44 -10.95
N TYR A 564 6.72 11.38 -10.02
CA TYR A 564 7.73 11.24 -8.96
C TYR A 564 7.54 9.97 -8.12
N CYS A 565 6.29 9.55 -7.86
CA CYS A 565 6.00 8.32 -7.13
C CYS A 565 5.98 7.03 -7.99
N ASN A 566 6.34 7.09 -9.28
CA ASN A 566 6.47 5.91 -10.15
C ASN A 566 7.95 5.69 -10.53
N LEU A 567 8.66 4.99 -9.65
CA LEU A 567 10.08 4.70 -9.72
C LEU A 567 10.32 3.18 -9.85
N PRO A 568 10.37 2.63 -11.07
CA PRO A 568 10.80 1.26 -11.32
C PRO A 568 12.14 0.94 -10.61
N GLY A 569 12.26 -0.27 -10.05
CA GLY A 569 13.41 -0.69 -9.24
C GLY A 569 13.41 -0.18 -7.79
N TYR A 570 12.70 0.91 -7.48
CA TYR A 570 12.54 1.39 -6.10
C TYR A 570 11.33 0.75 -5.40
N LEU A 571 10.15 0.74 -6.03
CA LEU A 571 8.95 0.05 -5.55
C LEU A 571 8.66 -1.26 -6.30
N HIS A 572 7.82 -2.12 -5.68
CA HIS A 572 7.12 -3.16 -6.42
C HIS A 572 5.98 -2.52 -7.25
N PRO A 573 5.78 -2.83 -8.55
CA PRO A 573 4.80 -2.14 -9.43
C PRO A 573 3.40 -1.94 -8.82
N ALA A 574 2.88 -2.97 -8.15
CA ALA A 574 1.62 -2.92 -7.40
C ALA A 574 1.47 -1.74 -6.41
N GLN A 575 2.58 -1.15 -5.92
CA GLN A 575 2.55 -0.01 -5.00
C GLN A 575 2.17 1.31 -5.70
N PHE A 576 2.26 1.38 -7.03
CA PHE A 576 1.83 2.53 -7.82
C PHE A 576 0.56 2.24 -8.65
N ARG A 577 0.38 0.99 -9.13
CA ARG A 577 -0.82 0.53 -9.82
C ARG A 577 -1.18 -0.88 -9.40
N TRP A 578 -2.32 -1.05 -8.75
CA TRP A 578 -2.82 -2.35 -8.27
C TRP A 578 -4.12 -2.74 -8.96
N SER A 579 -4.36 -4.04 -9.05
CA SER A 579 -5.62 -4.59 -9.56
C SER A 579 -6.13 -5.72 -8.67
N ARG A 580 -7.44 -5.95 -8.68
CA ARG A 580 -8.11 -7.00 -7.90
C ARG A 580 -9.25 -7.64 -8.66
N VAL A 581 -9.48 -8.91 -8.37
CA VAL A 581 -10.78 -9.57 -8.57
C VAL A 581 -11.29 -9.94 -7.17
N VAL A 582 -12.52 -9.54 -6.85
CA VAL A 582 -13.20 -9.89 -5.59
C VAL A 582 -14.50 -10.57 -5.96
N SER A 583 -14.82 -11.73 -5.36
CA SER A 583 -16.10 -12.39 -5.66
C SER A 583 -17.27 -11.62 -5.07
N ALA A 584 -18.46 -11.75 -5.67
CA ALA A 584 -19.67 -11.14 -5.14
C ALA A 584 -20.05 -11.66 -3.74
N ASN A 585 -19.58 -12.86 -3.37
CA ASN A 585 -19.79 -13.40 -2.03
C ASN A 585 -18.88 -12.68 -1.01
N GLU A 586 -17.57 -12.59 -1.26
CA GLU A 586 -16.62 -11.89 -0.37
C GLU A 586 -16.97 -10.41 -0.18
N PHE A 587 -17.35 -9.73 -1.27
CA PHE A 587 -17.85 -8.35 -1.19
C PHE A 587 -19.16 -8.29 -0.39
N GLY A 588 -20.10 -9.21 -0.64
CA GLY A 588 -21.36 -9.34 0.10
C GLY A 588 -21.17 -9.49 1.60
N ASP A 589 -20.29 -10.41 2.03
CA ASP A 589 -19.93 -10.64 3.43
C ASP A 589 -19.36 -9.38 4.09
N ARG A 590 -18.65 -8.55 3.34
CA ARG A 590 -18.01 -7.34 3.85
C ARG A 590 -18.91 -6.11 3.86
N VAL A 591 -19.89 -6.01 2.96
CA VAL A 591 -20.91 -4.94 2.98
C VAL A 591 -22.09 -5.24 3.90
N ARG A 592 -22.25 -6.48 4.38
CA ARG A 592 -23.17 -6.75 5.49
C ARG A 592 -22.69 -6.06 6.77
N PHE A 593 -23.60 -5.37 7.44
CA PHE A 593 -23.36 -4.70 8.72
C PHE A 593 -23.86 -5.58 9.87
N ARG A 594 -23.69 -5.13 11.12
CA ARG A 594 -24.47 -5.73 12.21
C ARG A 594 -25.95 -5.54 11.90
N ASP A 595 -26.73 -6.57 12.25
CA ASP A 595 -28.18 -6.61 12.10
C ASP A 595 -28.70 -6.63 10.64
N ASP A 596 -27.81 -6.89 9.66
CA ASP A 596 -28.04 -6.97 8.19
C ASP A 596 -29.47 -6.75 7.71
N GLU A 597 -29.77 -5.50 7.37
CA GLU A 597 -30.96 -5.06 6.66
C GLU A 597 -30.76 -4.98 5.14
N LEU A 598 -29.54 -5.19 4.62
CA LEU A 598 -29.22 -5.00 3.20
C LEU A 598 -29.80 -6.13 2.34
N GLY A 599 -29.63 -7.37 2.83
CA GLY A 599 -29.91 -8.58 2.05
C GLY A 599 -28.87 -8.80 0.96
N LEU A 600 -29.26 -9.46 -0.14
CA LEU A 600 -28.34 -9.69 -1.25
C LEU A 600 -28.02 -8.35 -1.92
N TRP A 601 -26.74 -8.00 -1.99
CA TRP A 601 -26.32 -6.78 -2.68
C TRP A 601 -26.60 -6.87 -4.19
N ARG A 602 -26.95 -5.74 -4.80
CA ARG A 602 -27.43 -5.65 -6.19
C ARG A 602 -26.72 -4.59 -7.02
N LYS A 603 -26.44 -3.41 -6.47
CA LYS A 603 -25.79 -2.30 -7.18
C LYS A 603 -24.82 -1.55 -6.27
N LEU A 604 -23.75 -1.03 -6.86
CA LEU A 604 -22.73 -0.20 -6.21
C LEU A 604 -22.61 1.08 -7.03
N ARG A 605 -22.59 2.24 -6.38
CA ARG A 605 -22.41 3.53 -7.06
C ARG A 605 -21.44 4.43 -6.30
N VAL A 606 -20.65 5.19 -7.06
CA VAL A 606 -19.88 6.33 -6.52
C VAL A 606 -20.83 7.51 -6.31
N LEU A 607 -20.77 8.10 -5.13
CA LEU A 607 -21.52 9.31 -4.74
C LEU A 607 -20.62 10.54 -4.59
N LYS A 608 -19.29 10.38 -4.46
CA LYS A 608 -18.32 11.49 -4.46
C LYS A 608 -16.91 10.99 -4.78
N ARG A 609 -16.18 11.71 -5.63
CA ARG A 609 -14.72 11.67 -5.76
C ARG A 609 -14.09 13.00 -5.31
N ALA A 610 -12.88 12.95 -4.74
CA ALA A 610 -11.98 14.10 -4.68
C ALA A 610 -11.38 14.41 -6.06
N LYS A 611 -10.81 15.60 -6.29
CA LYS A 611 -10.20 16.01 -7.57
C LYS A 611 -9.17 14.99 -8.10
N SER A 612 -8.35 14.43 -7.20
CA SER A 612 -7.37 13.37 -7.49
C SER A 612 -7.95 12.13 -8.17
N GLY A 613 -9.25 11.86 -7.97
CA GLY A 613 -9.95 10.64 -8.40
C GLY A 613 -10.29 9.69 -7.25
N ASN A 614 -9.73 9.91 -6.04
CA ASN A 614 -10.06 9.16 -4.83
C ASN A 614 -11.58 9.14 -4.57
N VAL A 615 -12.16 7.95 -4.39
CA VAL A 615 -13.55 7.78 -3.99
C VAL A 615 -13.68 8.11 -2.50
N ASN A 616 -14.61 9.02 -2.17
CA ASN A 616 -14.88 9.46 -0.80
C ASN A 616 -16.32 9.22 -0.35
N LYS A 617 -17.20 8.77 -1.25
CA LYS A 617 -18.54 8.31 -0.87
C LYS A 617 -19.04 7.25 -1.86
N LEU A 618 -19.55 6.14 -1.33
CA LEU A 618 -20.19 5.05 -2.06
C LEU A 618 -21.61 4.83 -1.56
N LYS A 619 -22.47 4.28 -2.42
CA LYS A 619 -23.75 3.66 -2.07
C LYS A 619 -23.73 2.18 -2.46
N VAL A 620 -23.99 1.30 -1.49
CA VAL A 620 -24.29 -0.12 -1.73
C VAL A 620 -25.81 -0.30 -1.64
N GLN A 621 -26.42 -0.91 -2.64
CA GLN A 621 -27.86 -1.17 -2.67
C GLN A 621 -28.10 -2.67 -2.69
N GLY A 622 -29.01 -3.16 -1.84
CA GLY A 622 -29.37 -4.57 -1.76
C GLY A 622 -30.85 -4.82 -2.09
N THR A 623 -31.32 -6.05 -1.83
CA THR A 623 -32.72 -6.44 -2.05
C THR A 623 -33.69 -5.91 -1.01
N ARG A 624 -33.21 -5.42 0.14
CA ARG A 624 -34.05 -4.90 1.24
C ARG A 624 -33.81 -3.43 1.54
N SER A 625 -32.56 -2.95 1.53
CA SER A 625 -32.23 -1.56 1.86
C SER A 625 -31.05 -1.01 1.03
N SER A 626 -30.46 0.11 1.47
CA SER A 626 -29.23 0.66 0.91
C SER A 626 -28.38 1.28 2.01
N HIS A 627 -27.07 1.08 1.94
CA HIS A 627 -26.10 1.65 2.88
C HIS A 627 -25.12 2.58 2.17
N VAL A 628 -24.66 3.59 2.89
CA VAL A 628 -23.69 4.57 2.43
C VAL A 628 -22.37 4.35 3.15
N VAL A 629 -21.26 4.46 2.43
CA VAL A 629 -19.91 4.32 2.99
C VAL A 629 -19.08 5.54 2.56
N ASP A 630 -18.71 6.38 3.53
CA ASP A 630 -17.89 7.58 3.33
C ASP A 630 -16.61 7.63 4.18
N LYS A 631 -16.46 6.74 5.17
CA LYS A 631 -15.20 6.60 5.92
C LYS A 631 -14.16 5.80 5.15
N GLU A 632 -13.04 6.44 4.79
CA GLU A 632 -11.92 5.88 4.01
C GLU A 632 -11.49 4.47 4.49
N THR A 633 -11.21 4.28 5.79
CA THR A 633 -10.79 2.97 6.32
C THR A 633 -11.85 1.87 6.19
N ARG A 634 -13.15 2.21 6.28
CA ARG A 634 -14.25 1.26 6.04
C ARG A 634 -14.43 1.00 4.54
N MET A 635 -14.26 2.02 3.70
CA MET A 635 -14.33 1.89 2.23
C MET A 635 -13.26 0.93 1.72
N ARG A 636 -12.01 1.07 2.18
CA ARG A 636 -10.94 0.15 1.80
C ARG A 636 -11.15 -1.26 2.35
N GLY A 637 -11.82 -1.38 3.51
CA GLY A 637 -12.17 -2.66 4.15
C GLY A 637 -13.41 -3.39 3.61
N ILE A 638 -14.15 -2.86 2.61
CA ILE A 638 -15.26 -3.59 1.98
C ILE A 638 -14.87 -4.36 0.71
N PHE A 639 -13.77 -4.02 0.04
CA PHE A 639 -13.36 -4.60 -1.24
C PHE A 639 -12.40 -5.81 -1.10
N GLY A 640 -12.79 -6.79 -0.29
CA GLY A 640 -12.04 -8.03 -0.10
C GLY A 640 -11.79 -8.40 1.37
N LEU A 641 -10.97 -9.43 1.57
CA LEU A 641 -10.54 -9.97 2.87
C LEU A 641 -9.55 -9.04 3.57
N SER A 642 -8.64 -8.44 2.80
CA SER A 642 -7.74 -7.38 3.26
C SER A 642 -8.23 -5.99 2.82
N SER A 643 -7.74 -4.95 3.49
CA SER A 643 -7.95 -3.56 3.05
C SER A 643 -7.28 -3.35 1.69
N ILE A 644 -8.01 -2.81 0.70
CA ILE A 644 -7.41 -2.35 -0.56
C ILE A 644 -6.43 -1.20 -0.30
N ARG A 645 -5.49 -0.98 -1.22
CA ARG A 645 -4.30 -0.16 -0.96
C ARG A 645 -4.63 1.31 -0.74
N ASP A 646 -5.63 1.86 -1.44
CA ASP A 646 -6.11 3.24 -1.33
C ASP A 646 -7.59 3.35 -1.78
N THR A 647 -8.12 4.57 -1.93
CA THR A 647 -9.46 4.81 -2.52
C THR A 647 -9.46 5.38 -3.94
N MET A 648 -8.31 5.55 -4.59
CA MET A 648 -8.20 6.04 -5.97
C MET A 648 -8.34 4.89 -6.96
N PHE A 649 -9.58 4.40 -7.11
CA PHE A 649 -9.91 3.29 -8.01
C PHE A 649 -11.12 3.55 -8.92
N THR A 650 -11.15 2.84 -10.05
CA THR A 650 -12.37 2.50 -10.80
C THR A 650 -12.72 1.03 -10.54
N PHE A 651 -13.98 0.67 -10.77
CA PHE A 651 -14.46 -0.70 -10.62
C PHE A 651 -15.39 -1.10 -11.76
N GLU A 652 -15.45 -2.39 -12.03
CA GLU A 652 -16.36 -3.01 -13.00
C GLU A 652 -17.03 -4.21 -12.33
N ILE A 653 -18.33 -4.40 -12.56
CA ILE A 653 -19.11 -5.50 -11.96
C ILE A 653 -19.53 -6.46 -13.05
N GLU A 654 -19.00 -7.68 -13.01
CA GLU A 654 -19.50 -8.77 -13.84
C GLU A 654 -20.85 -9.26 -13.28
N ARG A 655 -21.79 -9.53 -14.18
CA ARG A 655 -23.13 -10.04 -13.84
C ARG A 655 -23.43 -11.30 -14.66
N ASN A 656 -24.13 -12.25 -14.06
CA ASN A 656 -24.66 -13.40 -14.80
C ASN A 656 -25.92 -13.02 -15.62
N ARG A 657 -26.41 -13.95 -16.45
CA ARG A 657 -27.60 -13.75 -17.32
C ARG A 657 -28.89 -13.35 -16.58
N LYS A 658 -28.94 -13.43 -15.24
CA LYS A 658 -30.07 -12.99 -14.40
C LYS A 658 -29.81 -11.63 -13.74
N GLY A 659 -28.83 -10.86 -14.22
CA GLY A 659 -28.43 -9.56 -13.67
C GLY A 659 -27.79 -9.63 -12.29
N VAL A 660 -27.51 -10.82 -11.74
CA VAL A 660 -26.92 -10.98 -10.41
C VAL A 660 -25.41 -10.76 -10.49
N PRO A 661 -24.80 -9.92 -9.62
CA PRO A 661 -23.36 -9.77 -9.57
C PRO A 661 -22.65 -11.11 -9.34
N THR A 662 -21.53 -11.32 -10.02
CA THR A 662 -20.65 -12.48 -9.80
C THR A 662 -19.29 -12.07 -9.26
N GLU A 663 -18.72 -10.96 -9.76
CA GLU A 663 -17.38 -10.48 -9.40
C GLU A 663 -17.29 -8.97 -9.50
N VAL A 664 -16.37 -8.38 -8.73
CA VAL A 664 -15.97 -6.97 -8.81
C VAL A 664 -14.49 -6.91 -9.20
N TYR A 665 -14.23 -6.28 -10.34
CA TYR A 665 -12.87 -5.98 -10.81
C TYR A 665 -12.53 -4.57 -10.39
N LEU A 666 -11.32 -4.36 -9.84
CA LEU A 666 -10.84 -3.05 -9.39
C LEU A 666 -9.51 -2.73 -10.04
N TYR A 667 -9.35 -1.47 -10.43
CA TYR A 667 -8.10 -0.89 -10.95
C TYR A 667 -7.83 0.39 -10.15
N GLY A 668 -6.70 0.46 -9.45
CA GLY A 668 -6.41 1.57 -8.53
C GLY A 668 -4.93 1.97 -8.47
N GLY A 669 -4.67 3.13 -7.86
CA GLY A 669 -3.36 3.78 -7.93
C GLY A 669 -2.86 4.31 -6.59
N GLY A 670 -1.78 3.69 -6.10
CA GLY A 670 -1.08 4.11 -4.88
C GLY A 670 -1.13 3.08 -3.74
N TRP A 671 -0.93 3.60 -2.52
CA TRP A 671 -1.02 2.89 -1.24
C TRP A 671 -1.10 3.91 -0.09
N GLY A 672 -2.30 4.06 0.48
CA GLY A 672 -2.60 4.82 1.69
C GLY A 672 -3.87 5.66 1.59
N HIS A 673 -3.97 6.71 2.40
CA HIS A 673 -5.05 7.71 2.34
C HIS A 673 -4.77 8.86 1.34
N ASN A 674 -3.58 8.89 0.75
CA ASN A 674 -3.07 9.89 -0.21
C ASN A 674 -3.01 11.35 0.30
N VAL A 675 -3.32 11.63 1.58
CA VAL A 675 -3.25 12.98 2.19
C VAL A 675 -1.83 13.28 2.70
N GLY A 676 -1.32 14.49 2.43
CA GLY A 676 0.01 14.94 2.86
C GLY A 676 1.15 14.34 2.02
N LEU A 677 2.25 13.94 2.66
CA LEU A 677 3.46 13.50 1.95
C LEU A 677 3.28 12.11 1.32
N CYS A 678 3.71 11.99 0.06
CA CYS A 678 3.90 10.72 -0.61
C CYS A 678 5.34 10.22 -0.38
N GLN A 679 5.55 9.05 0.23
CA GLN A 679 6.90 8.58 0.56
C GLN A 679 7.73 8.28 -0.70
N TYR A 680 7.16 7.57 -1.67
CA TYR A 680 7.82 7.36 -2.97
C TYR A 680 7.91 8.63 -3.82
N GLY A 681 7.02 9.60 -3.64
CA GLY A 681 7.07 10.90 -4.28
C GLY A 681 8.22 11.77 -3.75
N ALA A 682 8.38 11.82 -2.42
CA ALA A 682 9.53 12.44 -1.76
C ALA A 682 10.85 11.83 -2.23
N LEU A 683 10.91 10.51 -2.41
CA LEU A 683 12.06 9.85 -3.03
C LEU A 683 12.30 10.34 -4.47
N GLY A 684 11.27 10.36 -5.32
CA GLY A 684 11.40 10.80 -6.71
C GLY A 684 11.86 12.26 -6.83
N ARG A 685 11.41 13.11 -5.91
CA ARG A 685 11.82 14.51 -5.81
C ARG A 685 13.28 14.67 -5.37
N ALA A 686 13.70 13.89 -4.37
CA ALA A 686 15.09 13.86 -3.90
C ALA A 686 16.07 13.34 -4.98
N LEU A 687 15.69 12.29 -5.71
CA LEU A 687 16.44 11.78 -6.87
C LEU A 687 16.52 12.79 -8.03
N GLU A 688 15.64 13.79 -8.04
CA GLU A 688 15.58 14.91 -8.99
C GLU A 688 16.10 16.22 -8.36
N GLY A 689 16.88 16.12 -7.27
CA GLY A 689 17.65 17.22 -6.67
C GLY A 689 16.94 18.09 -5.63
N GLN A 690 15.66 17.87 -5.34
CA GLN A 690 14.93 18.66 -4.33
C GLN A 690 15.40 18.32 -2.90
N THR A 691 15.73 19.34 -2.12
CA THR A 691 16.04 19.22 -0.70
C THR A 691 14.81 18.81 0.11
N TYR A 692 15.03 18.29 1.32
CA TYR A 692 13.94 17.95 2.23
C TYR A 692 13.01 19.13 2.54
N LYS A 693 13.50 20.37 2.57
CA LYS A 693 12.67 21.57 2.83
C LYS A 693 11.75 21.88 1.64
N GLU A 694 12.21 21.71 0.41
CA GLU A 694 11.38 21.84 -0.80
C GLU A 694 10.34 20.72 -0.92
N ILE A 695 10.74 19.48 -0.60
CA ILE A 695 9.85 18.31 -0.55
C ILE A 695 8.72 18.53 0.46
N LEU A 696 9.04 19.00 1.67
CA LEU A 696 8.05 19.32 2.69
C LEU A 696 7.17 20.51 2.29
N GLY A 697 7.76 21.57 1.73
CA GLY A 697 7.02 22.75 1.23
C GLY A 697 6.05 22.43 0.09
N HIS A 698 6.32 21.40 -0.72
CA HIS A 698 5.37 20.91 -1.73
C HIS A 698 4.16 20.21 -1.09
N TYR A 699 4.37 19.22 -0.21
CA TYR A 699 3.29 18.40 0.36
C TYR A 699 2.54 19.07 1.53
N TYR A 700 3.15 20.04 2.21
CA TYR A 700 2.60 20.77 3.36
C TYR A 700 2.68 22.28 3.10
N ALA A 701 2.03 22.74 2.03
CA ALA A 701 2.23 24.09 1.51
C ALA A 701 1.84 25.19 2.51
N GLY A 702 2.75 26.16 2.71
CA GLY A 702 2.59 27.22 3.70
C GLY A 702 2.91 26.78 5.14
N THR A 703 3.59 25.63 5.31
CA THR A 703 4.28 25.29 6.57
C THR A 703 5.74 25.70 6.53
N GLU A 704 6.31 25.96 7.71
CA GLU A 704 7.69 26.38 7.92
C GLU A 704 8.44 25.33 8.75
N VAL A 705 9.73 25.14 8.49
CA VAL A 705 10.61 24.25 9.26
C VAL A 705 11.26 25.06 10.38
N GLU A 706 10.86 24.81 11.62
CA GLU A 706 11.40 25.44 12.83
C GLU A 706 12.14 24.40 13.70
N SER A 707 13.12 24.84 14.49
CA SER A 707 13.79 23.98 15.49
C SER A 707 13.12 24.11 16.86
N LEU A 708 13.14 23.02 17.63
CA LEU A 708 12.67 22.97 19.02
C LEU A 708 13.69 23.51 20.05
N GLY A 709 14.93 23.82 19.65
CA GLY A 709 15.91 24.47 20.52
C GLY A 709 16.48 23.60 21.64
N TYR A 710 16.51 22.28 21.46
CA TYR A 710 17.24 21.31 22.29
C TYR A 710 18.36 20.65 21.50
#